data_AF-A0A1Q7VJ31-F1
#
_entry.id   AF-A0A1Q7VJ31-F1
#
_cell.length_a   1.000
_cell.length_b   1.000
_cell.length_c   1.000
_cell.angle_alpha   90.00
_cell.angle_beta   90.00
_cell.angle_gamma   90.00
#
_symmetry.space_group_name_H-M   'P 1'
#
loop_
_entity.id
_entity.type
_entity.pdbx_description
1 polymer ?
#
loop_
_entity_poly.entity_id
_entity_poly.type
_entity_poly.pdbx_seq_one_letter_code
_entity_poly.pdbx_strand_id
1 'polypeptide(L)'
;MYIKHLTSLQFLTYVGFFAVVLAAMFKFVPGKAPPVRTKPYPEDELGAHDRKTAKYFVAGGFFLVLGSLHMVLKNLPWAAEYLARTGYAGHLVRDLSDTHVMIVGGGTLLSTGLCWLVLPRIVGRPLSSEGLAQCAFWFTVAGLFVFYVSLIGNGIAIGRLVEHGWDYQVAKDHMGKWYKVPTGIGAGVMGLGYWCFATNVALTIFNSRLVKVPKPQWHLWKYFATGAAALTVGTVQGVIQVQPAHADWLYKAGHAGEWIDPISHAHINLVTGLTMLVAGSLFALVGSAGGVEPSRRLVNRCFYALLGGSLAFYAVTLYLGFHEGGLVVHRGLTPEQAEEATPLHPFLIMGAGIAMFAAFWLLLAVIVRSVWRSSGPLRPFVLAGCAALALGTLQGPVQAFPAVNELLDRGGQAGDVIVNLHAQLNMLGGLMVLLIGLVFAALRSAGAELPLRRARFVVAAVGAGVGAYYVFGVAFSALEADRVAAGASYASAVSGLEPWEALVTVPAALVVLAGFWSYSRLAVSMTARQRDEGRLAIAALPGRYTGTIPRRVRRRSPAALAGYELPLGLMGFPGVGWLFAGFPFTASILLMAGPAVAWAIIPVAFTPYGEGPLRAEGWKVLLAWLPLSALLSSAALYRAHARRRRLLDGPPPGGHRQRVRKPRTRAEIRARYKARIGVATGVIALLLVSLPFVPAVAGVGGGTVRYSYQSFTKEITGQFLQTPKGHVALFAWSDPQESYPHDALKVAAQDVHGFVIRASAVDSPAAYQLYDLDRGGSVPLVVRARGPTQMTLAPRQALRPGRYELVAAKEGMFGGRNYDYLQVVKPGAPVTPLGVASSKTAPAVADSLLPLGATLVALLFAGLLASSFRRRPAGQKALWAAGFACFAVAAACEAAAQRAGWSEGLFKAYYAAGGVLTVALLGAGSAWLLLKQRARDFLLGGLLVAMVAAVIAVALAPVDHGTLAAASGVRPPANSALRGHAFLWAIALNSFGTLFLIGGSLLAILRRQRIRTNVWIGAGALVVALSTGMSRAGTYSFVYAGELIGISLMFFGFRFASVPLPKAAPSPSAPPYLMPAGSATQSRVT
;
A
#
# COMPACT_ATOMS: atom_id res chain seq x y z
N MET A 1 1.02 32.87 -13.53
CA MET A 1 -0.06 32.43 -14.46
C MET A 1 -1.14 31.55 -13.81
N TYR A 2 -0.86 30.72 -12.79
CA TYR A 2 -1.86 29.82 -12.17
C TYR A 2 -2.82 30.43 -11.13
N ILE A 3 -2.69 31.71 -10.79
CA ILE A 3 -3.55 32.37 -9.78
C ILE A 3 -5.00 32.50 -10.28
N LYS A 4 -5.25 32.51 -11.61
CA LYS A 4 -6.59 32.62 -12.19
C LYS A 4 -7.48 31.37 -11.99
N HIS A 5 -6.92 30.21 -11.65
CA HIS A 5 -7.66 28.94 -11.56
C HIS A 5 -7.74 28.36 -10.14
N LEU A 6 -7.06 28.96 -9.18
CA LEU A 6 -7.25 28.64 -7.77
C LEU A 6 -8.36 29.55 -7.26
N THR A 7 -9.43 28.95 -6.72
CA THR A 7 -10.35 29.72 -5.88
C THR A 7 -9.51 30.41 -4.79
N SER A 8 -9.83 31.65 -4.44
CA SER A 8 -9.08 32.41 -3.43
C SER A 8 -8.91 31.61 -2.13
N LEU A 9 -9.89 30.75 -1.82
CA LEU A 9 -9.87 29.80 -0.72
C LEU A 9 -8.77 28.72 -0.87
N GLN A 10 -8.66 28.04 -2.01
CA GLN A 10 -7.60 27.03 -2.23
C GLN A 10 -6.20 27.66 -2.16
N PHE A 11 -6.02 28.83 -2.76
CA PHE A 11 -4.76 29.58 -2.69
C PHE A 11 -4.41 29.94 -1.24
N LEU A 12 -5.35 30.53 -0.49
CA LEU A 12 -5.18 30.83 0.94
C LEU A 12 -4.92 29.59 1.79
N THR A 13 -5.54 28.45 1.46
CA THR A 13 -5.34 27.19 2.20
C THR A 13 -3.95 26.61 1.94
N TYR A 14 -3.46 26.64 0.70
CA TYR A 14 -2.09 26.22 0.39
C TYR A 14 -1.06 27.17 0.99
N VAL A 15 -1.23 28.49 0.83
CA VAL A 15 -0.33 29.49 1.42
C VAL A 15 -0.35 29.38 2.94
N GLY A 16 -1.51 29.23 3.56
CA GLY A 16 -1.64 29.01 5.00
C GLY A 16 -0.96 27.72 5.46
N PHE A 17 -1.17 26.60 4.75
CA PHE A 17 -0.49 25.33 5.04
C PHE A 17 1.02 25.45 4.93
N PHE A 18 1.54 26.00 3.81
CA PHE A 18 2.97 26.18 3.62
C PHE A 18 3.57 27.19 4.60
N ALA A 19 2.88 28.29 4.91
CA ALA A 19 3.32 29.24 5.92
C ALA A 19 3.39 28.59 7.31
N VAL A 20 2.42 27.75 7.68
CA VAL A 20 2.44 27.00 8.94
C VAL A 20 3.56 25.97 8.96
N VAL A 21 3.78 25.22 7.87
CA VAL A 21 4.86 24.26 7.76
C VAL A 21 6.21 24.95 7.82
N LEU A 22 6.40 26.05 7.08
CA LEU A 22 7.62 26.85 7.09
C LEU A 22 7.86 27.48 8.46
N ALA A 23 6.85 28.10 9.08
CA ALA A 23 6.96 28.66 10.43
C ALA A 23 7.31 27.57 11.47
N ALA A 24 6.70 26.39 11.36
CA ALA A 24 7.03 25.24 12.20
C ALA A 24 8.47 24.75 11.96
N MET A 25 8.97 24.80 10.72
CA MET A 25 10.36 24.46 10.39
C MET A 25 11.35 25.51 10.91
N PHE A 26 11.04 26.81 10.80
CA PHE A 26 11.84 27.89 11.36
C PHE A 26 12.01 27.77 12.87
N LYS A 27 11.04 27.23 13.60
CA LYS A 27 11.17 26.92 15.04
C LYS A 27 12.31 25.93 15.34
N PHE A 28 12.65 25.07 14.39
CA PHE A 28 13.76 24.13 14.54
C PHE A 28 15.11 24.70 14.06
N VAL A 29 15.13 25.88 13.45
CA VAL A 29 16.35 26.61 13.13
C VAL A 29 16.84 27.32 14.41
N PRO A 30 18.10 27.15 14.85
CA PRO A 30 18.60 27.80 16.05
C PRO A 30 18.53 29.33 15.93
N GLY A 31 17.75 29.99 16.78
CA GLY A 31 17.54 31.45 16.73
C GLY A 31 18.61 32.29 17.44
N LYS A 32 19.51 31.68 18.22
CA LYS A 32 20.62 32.37 18.90
C LYS A 32 21.97 31.88 18.35
N ALA A 33 22.88 32.81 18.08
CA ALA A 33 24.25 32.47 17.70
C ALA A 33 24.93 31.68 18.83
N PRO A 34 25.50 30.49 18.57
CA PRO A 34 26.21 29.75 19.59
C PRO A 34 27.49 30.51 20.01
N PRO A 35 27.92 30.38 21.27
CA PRO A 35 29.10 31.09 21.76
C PRO A 35 30.39 30.60 21.07
N VAL A 36 31.39 31.48 21.01
CA VAL A 36 32.74 31.10 20.57
C VAL A 36 33.33 30.12 21.58
N ARG A 37 33.92 29.03 21.09
CA ARG A 37 34.46 27.95 21.93
C ARG A 37 35.93 27.69 21.57
N THR A 38 36.80 27.74 22.57
CA THR A 38 38.24 27.47 22.44
C THR A 38 38.64 26.09 22.98
N LYS A 39 37.72 25.39 23.67
CA LYS A 39 37.90 24.02 24.16
C LYS A 39 37.11 23.03 23.31
N PRO A 40 37.61 21.80 23.10
CA PRO A 40 36.88 20.77 22.36
C PRO A 40 35.52 20.45 22.99
N TYR A 41 34.59 19.98 22.17
CA TYR A 41 33.35 19.37 22.65
C TYR A 41 33.65 17.96 23.19
N PRO A 42 33.03 17.57 24.31
CA PRO A 42 33.00 16.18 24.75
C PRO A 42 32.47 15.24 23.66
N GLU A 43 32.96 14.00 23.62
CA GLU A 43 32.54 12.99 22.62
C GLU A 43 31.05 12.65 22.71
N ASP A 44 30.46 12.66 23.90
CA ASP A 44 29.03 12.42 24.10
C ASP A 44 28.17 13.57 23.55
N GLU A 45 28.66 14.81 23.62
CA GLU A 45 28.03 15.97 22.98
C GLU A 45 28.16 15.86 21.45
N LEU A 46 29.35 15.57 20.92
CA LEU A 46 29.59 15.39 19.47
C LEU A 46 28.69 14.29 18.88
N GLY A 47 28.59 13.16 19.59
CA GLY A 47 27.80 11.99 19.21
C GLY A 47 26.36 12.01 19.70
N ALA A 48 25.79 13.14 20.11
CA ALA A 48 24.44 13.20 20.71
C ALA A 48 23.34 12.60 19.81
N HIS A 49 23.52 12.66 18.48
CA HIS A 49 22.63 12.08 17.49
C HIS A 49 22.95 10.63 17.13
N ASP A 50 24.15 10.12 17.44
CA ASP A 50 24.64 8.80 17.00
C ASP A 50 23.66 7.69 17.38
N ARG A 51 23.11 7.73 18.60
CA ARG A 51 22.10 6.78 19.09
C ARG A 51 20.81 6.74 18.27
N LYS A 52 20.52 7.77 17.48
CA LYS A 52 19.33 7.86 16.62
C LYS A 52 19.62 7.49 15.18
N THR A 53 20.88 7.26 14.79
CA THR A 53 21.25 6.88 13.43
C THR A 53 20.76 5.49 13.03
N ALA A 54 20.51 4.60 14.00
CA ALA A 54 19.94 3.28 13.81
C ALA A 54 18.70 3.25 12.89
N LYS A 55 17.83 4.26 13.01
CA LYS A 55 16.60 4.34 12.22
C LYS A 55 16.88 4.48 10.73
N TYR A 56 17.97 5.16 10.35
CA TYR A 56 18.38 5.33 8.95
C TYR A 56 18.85 4.01 8.36
N PHE A 57 19.71 3.28 9.06
CA PHE A 57 20.25 2.00 8.57
C PHE A 57 19.19 0.89 8.53
N VAL A 58 18.29 0.87 9.52
CA VAL A 58 17.18 -0.10 9.55
C VAL A 58 16.13 0.24 8.50
N ALA A 59 15.76 1.51 8.32
CA ALA A 59 14.84 1.91 7.25
C ALA A 59 15.45 1.67 5.87
N GLY A 60 16.73 1.98 5.68
CA GLY A 60 17.45 1.69 4.45
C GLY A 60 17.46 0.20 4.11
N GLY A 61 17.75 -0.65 5.11
CA GLY A 61 17.64 -2.10 4.93
C GLY A 61 16.22 -2.58 4.62
N PHE A 62 15.18 -1.93 5.15
CA PHE A 62 13.79 -2.24 4.80
C PHE A 62 13.46 -1.88 3.35
N PHE A 63 13.81 -0.67 2.90
CA PHE A 63 13.51 -0.23 1.54
C PHE A 63 14.33 -0.97 0.48
N LEU A 64 15.57 -1.36 0.76
CA LEU A 64 16.36 -2.22 -0.12
C LEU A 64 15.74 -3.62 -0.28
N VAL A 65 15.19 -4.18 0.81
CA VAL A 65 14.42 -5.44 0.73
C VAL A 65 13.13 -5.25 -0.05
N LEU A 66 12.41 -4.15 0.18
CA LEU A 66 11.17 -3.85 -0.54
C LEU A 66 11.42 -3.68 -2.04
N GLY A 67 12.46 -2.93 -2.42
CA GLY A 67 12.87 -2.73 -3.80
C GLY A 67 13.35 -4.03 -4.46
N SER A 68 14.20 -4.81 -3.82
CA SER A 68 14.60 -6.11 -4.40
C SER A 68 13.47 -7.13 -4.50
N LEU A 69 12.48 -7.10 -3.59
CA LEU A 69 11.25 -7.87 -3.75
C LEU A 69 10.44 -7.38 -4.95
N HIS A 70 10.32 -6.07 -5.12
CA HIS A 70 9.65 -5.47 -6.26
C HIS A 70 10.37 -5.81 -7.58
N MET A 71 11.70 -5.80 -7.59
CA MET A 71 12.54 -6.27 -8.70
C MET A 71 12.27 -7.73 -9.04
N VAL A 72 12.05 -8.61 -8.05
CA VAL A 72 11.61 -9.99 -8.31
C VAL A 72 10.22 -10.03 -8.96
N LEU A 73 9.27 -9.29 -8.39
CA LEU A 73 7.86 -9.33 -8.83
C LEU A 73 7.67 -8.78 -10.24
N LYS A 74 8.39 -7.72 -10.61
CA LYS A 74 8.26 -7.08 -11.93
C LYS A 74 8.86 -7.92 -13.07
N ASN A 75 9.75 -8.86 -12.76
CA ASN A 75 10.38 -9.77 -13.73
C ASN A 75 9.70 -11.16 -13.78
N LEU A 76 8.57 -11.35 -13.11
CA LEU A 76 7.77 -12.56 -13.31
C LEU A 76 7.11 -12.51 -14.69
N PRO A 77 7.01 -13.62 -15.45
CA PRO A 77 6.61 -13.57 -16.87
C PRO A 77 5.33 -12.78 -17.12
N TRP A 78 4.27 -13.10 -16.38
CA TRP A 78 2.98 -12.41 -16.51
C TRP A 78 3.01 -10.93 -16.12
N ALA A 79 3.91 -10.55 -15.20
CA ALA A 79 4.06 -9.17 -14.76
C ALA A 79 4.90 -8.37 -15.77
N ALA A 80 6.00 -8.94 -16.27
CA ALA A 80 6.84 -8.33 -17.29
C ALA A 80 6.04 -8.09 -18.57
N GLU A 81 5.31 -9.10 -19.06
CA GLU A 81 4.42 -8.97 -20.22
C GLU A 81 3.32 -7.91 -20.01
N TYR A 82 2.67 -7.90 -18.85
CA TYR A 82 1.66 -6.89 -18.52
C TYR A 82 2.24 -5.48 -18.54
N LEU A 83 3.38 -5.28 -17.88
CA LEU A 83 4.03 -3.98 -17.81
C LEU A 83 4.47 -3.52 -19.21
N ALA A 84 4.99 -4.42 -20.04
CA ALA A 84 5.37 -4.12 -21.43
C ALA A 84 4.16 -3.71 -22.30
N ARG A 85 3.00 -4.38 -22.14
CA ARG A 85 1.76 -4.01 -22.87
C ARG A 85 1.23 -2.63 -22.51
N THR A 86 1.48 -2.18 -21.29
CA THR A 86 0.93 -0.91 -20.78
C THR A 86 1.83 0.31 -21.08
N GLY A 87 2.92 0.12 -21.82
CA GLY A 87 3.84 1.18 -22.24
C GLY A 87 4.38 2.00 -21.08
N TYR A 88 4.28 3.33 -21.15
CA TYR A 88 4.80 4.23 -20.12
C TYR A 88 4.12 4.04 -18.75
N ALA A 89 2.86 3.61 -18.70
CA ALA A 89 2.21 3.28 -17.42
C ALA A 89 2.91 2.11 -16.72
N GLY A 90 3.41 1.14 -17.51
CA GLY A 90 4.26 0.05 -17.05
C GLY A 90 5.60 0.55 -16.53
N HIS A 91 6.21 1.53 -17.20
CA HIS A 91 7.47 2.17 -16.78
C HIS A 91 7.36 2.83 -15.39
N LEU A 92 6.21 3.45 -15.05
CA LEU A 92 5.96 4.00 -13.70
C LEU A 92 6.11 2.95 -12.60
N VAL A 93 5.60 1.73 -12.86
CA VAL A 93 5.69 0.60 -11.94
C VAL A 93 7.07 -0.01 -12.01
N ARG A 94 7.52 -0.45 -13.19
CA ARG A 94 8.74 -1.24 -13.40
C ARG A 94 10.01 -0.50 -12.96
N ASP A 95 10.19 0.74 -13.37
CA ASP A 95 11.49 1.40 -13.30
C ASP A 95 11.49 2.56 -12.32
N LEU A 96 10.55 3.50 -12.47
CA LEU A 96 10.51 4.70 -11.64
C LEU A 96 10.28 4.36 -10.17
N SER A 97 9.24 3.58 -9.86
CA SER A 97 8.94 3.26 -8.45
C SER A 97 10.01 2.37 -7.80
N ASP A 98 10.56 1.41 -8.54
CA ASP A 98 11.61 0.50 -8.08
C ASP A 98 12.94 1.22 -7.81
N THR A 99 13.34 2.08 -8.75
CA THR A 99 14.57 2.87 -8.65
C THR A 99 14.48 3.86 -7.49
N HIS A 100 13.36 4.56 -7.31
CA HIS A 100 13.19 5.50 -6.20
C HIS A 100 13.22 4.80 -4.83
N VAL A 101 12.55 3.66 -4.68
CA VAL A 101 12.53 2.95 -3.39
C VAL A 101 13.93 2.43 -3.01
N MET A 102 14.75 2.01 -3.98
CA MET A 102 16.11 1.55 -3.68
C MET A 102 17.11 2.70 -3.53
N ILE A 103 17.11 3.69 -4.43
CA ILE A 103 18.07 4.79 -4.41
C ILE A 103 17.80 5.76 -3.28
N VAL A 104 16.56 6.23 -3.12
CA VAL A 104 16.24 7.16 -2.03
C VAL A 104 16.10 6.41 -0.72
N GLY A 105 15.37 5.30 -0.73
CA GLY A 105 15.12 4.50 0.47
C GLY A 105 16.37 3.83 1.00
N GLY A 106 17.23 3.31 0.14
CA GLY A 106 18.55 2.80 0.52
C GLY A 106 19.60 3.92 0.53
N GLY A 107 20.00 4.38 -0.65
CA GLY A 107 21.18 5.23 -0.86
C GLY A 107 21.14 6.52 -0.03
N THR A 108 20.08 7.33 -0.18
CA THR A 108 19.99 8.60 0.55
C THR A 108 19.88 8.40 2.06
N LEU A 109 19.09 7.44 2.54
CA LEU A 109 18.96 7.19 3.98
C LEU A 109 20.28 6.71 4.60
N LEU A 110 20.99 5.78 3.95
CA LEU A 110 22.27 5.29 4.43
C LEU A 110 23.32 6.41 4.45
N SER A 111 23.42 7.20 3.37
CA SER A 111 24.32 8.35 3.28
C SER A 111 24.01 9.42 4.32
N THR A 112 22.72 9.71 4.56
CA THR A 112 22.30 10.67 5.59
C THR A 112 22.70 10.19 6.98
N GLY A 113 22.47 8.90 7.28
CA GLY A 113 22.88 8.30 8.55
C GLY A 113 24.39 8.36 8.77
N LEU A 114 25.18 8.07 7.72
CA LEU A 114 26.65 8.20 7.75
C LEU A 114 27.10 9.65 7.93
N CYS A 115 26.47 10.59 7.23
CA CYS A 115 26.74 12.02 7.38
C CYS A 115 26.56 12.46 8.84
N TRP A 116 25.50 12.02 9.52
CA TRP A 116 25.27 12.34 10.93
C TRP A 116 26.31 11.75 11.89
N LEU A 117 26.90 10.60 11.57
CA LEU A 117 27.99 10.02 12.37
C LEU A 117 29.32 10.75 12.15
N VAL A 118 29.59 11.15 10.91
CA VAL A 118 30.93 11.58 10.49
C VAL A 118 31.08 13.11 10.57
N LEU A 119 30.08 13.87 10.13
CA LEU A 119 30.17 15.33 10.01
C LEU A 119 30.50 16.02 11.35
N PRO A 120 29.86 15.69 12.50
CA PRO A 120 30.18 16.33 13.78
C PRO A 120 31.65 16.23 14.17
N ARG A 121 32.27 15.07 13.87
CA ARG A 121 33.68 14.78 14.16
C ARG A 121 34.63 15.52 13.22
N ILE A 122 34.27 15.63 11.94
CA ILE A 122 35.01 16.45 10.95
C ILE A 122 35.04 17.92 11.36
N VAL A 123 33.88 18.47 11.76
CA VAL A 123 33.74 19.91 12.03
C VAL A 123 34.03 20.29 13.48
N GLY A 124 34.21 19.30 14.36
CA GLY A 124 34.51 19.47 15.79
C GLY A 124 33.34 20.05 16.59
N ARG A 125 32.09 19.78 16.20
CA ARG A 125 30.90 20.24 16.95
C ARG A 125 29.66 19.36 16.71
N PRO A 126 28.71 19.33 17.66
CA PRO A 126 27.42 18.67 17.46
C PRO A 126 26.62 19.30 16.32
N LEU A 127 25.65 18.53 15.81
CA LEU A 127 24.64 19.01 14.85
C LEU A 127 23.94 20.26 15.38
N SER A 128 23.67 21.21 14.49
CA SER A 128 23.06 22.50 14.87
C SER A 128 21.63 22.36 15.37
N SER A 129 20.85 21.44 14.78
CA SER A 129 19.48 21.19 15.21
C SER A 129 19.15 19.71 15.21
N GLU A 130 18.79 19.20 16.39
CA GLU A 130 18.25 17.86 16.55
C GLU A 130 16.86 17.74 15.88
N GLY A 131 16.07 18.79 15.91
CA GLY A 131 14.74 18.83 15.28
C GLY A 131 14.82 18.66 13.77
N LEU A 132 15.69 19.42 13.10
CA LEU A 132 15.92 19.29 11.66
C LEU A 132 16.42 17.89 11.28
N ALA A 133 17.31 17.29 12.08
CA ALA A 133 17.74 15.92 11.85
C ALA A 133 16.58 14.90 11.99
N GLN A 134 15.64 15.10 12.92
CA GLN A 134 14.44 14.27 13.00
C GLN A 134 13.51 14.46 11.80
N CYS A 135 13.23 15.70 11.42
CA CYS A 135 12.39 16.02 10.26
C CYS A 135 12.98 15.44 8.98
N ALA A 136 14.29 15.58 8.78
CA ALA A 136 15.00 15.02 7.63
C ALA A 136 14.72 13.53 7.44
N PHE A 137 14.75 12.74 8.52
CA PHE A 137 14.39 11.32 8.44
C PHE A 137 12.91 11.10 8.11
N TRP A 138 12.01 11.67 8.92
CA TRP A 138 10.59 11.32 8.87
C TRP A 138 9.92 11.80 7.59
N PHE A 139 10.26 13.00 7.14
CA PHE A 139 9.74 13.55 5.89
C PHE A 139 10.27 12.77 4.69
N THR A 140 11.56 12.39 4.67
CA THR A 140 12.10 11.53 3.61
C THR A 140 11.39 10.18 3.55
N VAL A 141 11.26 9.48 4.70
CA VAL A 141 10.65 8.13 4.75
C VAL A 141 9.16 8.18 4.41
N ALA A 142 8.42 9.13 4.99
CA ALA A 142 6.98 9.23 4.74
C ALA A 142 6.69 9.68 3.30
N GLY A 143 7.42 10.69 2.82
CA GLY A 143 7.31 11.17 1.44
C GLY A 143 7.64 10.08 0.43
N LEU A 144 8.75 9.36 0.61
CA LEU A 144 9.14 8.23 -0.23
C LEU A 144 8.06 7.14 -0.26
N PHE A 145 7.50 6.77 0.90
CA PHE A 145 6.48 5.71 0.95
C PHE A 145 5.20 6.12 0.20
N VAL A 146 4.74 7.36 0.41
CA VAL A 146 3.58 7.90 -0.32
C VAL A 146 3.86 7.96 -1.81
N PHE A 147 5.05 8.45 -2.20
CA PHE A 147 5.47 8.55 -3.59
C PHE A 147 5.52 7.17 -4.27
N TYR A 148 6.14 6.18 -3.63
CA TYR A 148 6.24 4.80 -4.12
C TYR A 148 4.86 4.17 -4.35
N VAL A 149 3.97 4.25 -3.36
CA VAL A 149 2.60 3.70 -3.49
C VAL A 149 1.80 4.45 -4.56
N SER A 150 2.00 5.76 -4.70
CA SER A 150 1.34 6.58 -5.70
C SER A 150 1.77 6.20 -7.13
N LEU A 151 3.06 5.99 -7.37
CA LEU A 151 3.57 5.57 -8.68
C LEU A 151 3.04 4.20 -9.10
N ILE A 152 3.04 3.23 -8.18
CA ILE A 152 2.48 1.90 -8.45
C ILE A 152 0.98 1.99 -8.72
N GLY A 153 0.23 2.69 -7.86
CA GLY A 153 -1.21 2.85 -7.99
C GLY A 153 -1.59 3.53 -9.31
N ASN A 154 -0.88 4.60 -9.67
CA ASN A 154 -1.08 5.33 -10.91
C ASN A 154 -0.70 4.49 -12.14
N GLY A 155 0.44 3.80 -12.13
CA GLY A 155 0.85 2.95 -13.24
C GLY A 155 -0.13 1.80 -13.50
N ILE A 156 -0.66 1.17 -12.43
CA ILE A 156 -1.70 0.14 -12.57
C ILE A 156 -3.02 0.75 -13.08
N ALA A 157 -3.44 1.89 -12.54
CA ALA A 157 -4.70 2.52 -12.92
C ALA A 157 -4.69 3.00 -14.39
N ILE A 158 -3.63 3.71 -14.80
CA ILE A 158 -3.45 4.16 -16.19
C ILE A 158 -3.24 2.97 -17.10
N GLY A 159 -2.45 1.97 -16.70
CA GLY A 159 -2.20 0.76 -17.49
C GLY A 159 -3.48 0.03 -17.86
N ARG A 160 -4.46 -0.05 -16.94
CA ARG A 160 -5.79 -0.60 -17.24
C ARG A 160 -6.52 0.19 -18.31
N LEU A 161 -6.47 1.52 -18.29
CA LEU A 161 -7.11 2.35 -19.33
C LEU A 161 -6.42 2.13 -20.68
N VAL A 162 -5.09 2.05 -20.69
CA VAL A 162 -4.30 1.76 -21.89
C VAL A 162 -4.65 0.39 -22.48
N GLU A 163 -4.84 -0.64 -21.66
CA GLU A 163 -5.32 -1.96 -22.13
C GLU A 163 -6.72 -1.90 -22.78
N HIS A 164 -7.52 -0.88 -22.46
CA HIS A 164 -8.82 -0.62 -23.10
C HIS A 164 -8.72 0.29 -24.33
N GLY A 165 -7.52 0.48 -24.88
CA GLY A 165 -7.27 1.25 -26.09
C GLY A 165 -7.17 2.76 -25.87
N TRP A 166 -7.09 3.22 -24.62
CA TRP A 166 -6.85 4.64 -24.34
C TRP A 166 -5.40 5.00 -24.64
N ASP A 167 -5.20 6.15 -25.26
CA ASP A 167 -3.87 6.76 -25.30
C ASP A 167 -3.40 7.09 -23.86
N TYR A 168 -2.10 6.95 -23.62
CA TYR A 168 -1.51 7.17 -22.28
C TYR A 168 -1.78 8.59 -21.76
N GLN A 169 -1.69 9.62 -22.60
CA GLN A 169 -1.94 10.99 -22.16
C GLN A 169 -3.41 11.21 -21.84
N VAL A 170 -4.30 10.69 -22.68
CA VAL A 170 -5.75 10.76 -22.45
C VAL A 170 -6.12 10.05 -21.14
N ALA A 171 -5.54 8.87 -20.89
CA ALA A 171 -5.73 8.13 -19.64
C ALA A 171 -5.18 8.88 -18.42
N LYS A 172 -4.01 9.50 -18.54
CA LYS A 172 -3.40 10.32 -17.49
C LYS A 172 -4.19 11.60 -17.20
N ASP A 173 -4.71 12.25 -18.22
CA ASP A 173 -5.54 13.45 -18.08
C ASP A 173 -6.91 13.11 -17.49
N HIS A 174 -7.48 11.97 -17.87
CA HIS A 174 -8.68 11.40 -17.25
C HIS A 174 -8.47 11.13 -15.75
N MET A 175 -7.30 10.62 -15.36
CA MET A 175 -6.95 10.47 -13.93
C MET A 175 -6.88 11.82 -13.19
N GLY A 176 -6.66 12.94 -13.89
CA GLY A 176 -6.73 14.30 -13.36
C GLY A 176 -5.97 14.50 -12.05
N LYS A 177 -6.69 14.85 -10.99
CA LYS A 177 -6.11 15.09 -9.65
C LYS A 177 -5.66 13.82 -8.94
N TRP A 178 -6.20 12.65 -9.28
CA TRP A 178 -5.81 11.37 -8.68
C TRP A 178 -4.40 10.96 -9.02
N TYR A 179 -3.95 11.29 -10.24
CA TYR A 179 -2.55 11.13 -10.62
C TYR A 179 -1.66 12.16 -9.89
N LYS A 180 -2.04 13.45 -9.97
CA LYS A 180 -1.17 14.59 -9.61
C LYS A 180 -0.99 14.76 -8.10
N VAL A 181 -2.06 14.68 -7.31
CA VAL A 181 -2.04 15.08 -5.89
C VAL A 181 -1.24 14.11 -5.01
N PRO A 182 -1.45 12.78 -5.05
CA PRO A 182 -0.70 11.85 -4.19
C PRO A 182 0.79 11.84 -4.50
N THR A 183 1.14 11.80 -5.79
CA THR A 183 2.52 11.85 -6.28
C THR A 183 3.20 13.15 -5.87
N GLY A 184 2.53 14.31 -6.06
CA GLY A 184 3.04 15.62 -5.66
C GLY A 184 3.23 15.77 -4.15
N ILE A 185 2.32 15.24 -3.34
CA ILE A 185 2.45 15.23 -1.87
C ILE A 185 3.65 14.36 -1.46
N GLY A 186 3.77 13.14 -2.01
CA GLY A 186 4.88 12.25 -1.72
C GLY A 186 6.23 12.90 -2.02
N ALA A 187 6.36 13.47 -3.23
CA ALA A 187 7.56 14.19 -3.66
C ALA A 187 7.85 15.43 -2.81
N GLY A 188 6.85 16.27 -2.54
CA GLY A 188 7.00 17.49 -1.75
C GLY A 188 7.42 17.22 -0.30
N VAL A 189 6.79 16.24 0.35
CA VAL A 189 7.16 15.83 1.71
C VAL A 189 8.58 15.25 1.72
N MET A 190 8.94 14.44 0.74
CA MET A 190 10.31 13.93 0.60
C MET A 190 11.33 15.07 0.44
N GLY A 191 11.02 16.08 -0.40
CA GLY A 191 11.83 17.28 -0.60
C GLY A 191 12.04 18.10 0.66
N LEU A 192 11.00 18.29 1.50
CA LEU A 192 11.15 18.91 2.82
C LEU A 192 12.15 18.15 3.71
N GLY A 193 12.21 16.83 3.59
CA GLY A 193 13.21 16.01 4.26
C GLY A 193 14.64 16.35 3.84
N TYR A 194 14.87 16.51 2.54
CA TYR A 194 16.18 16.88 1.99
C TYR A 194 16.57 18.31 2.38
N TRP A 195 15.62 19.24 2.41
CA TRP A 195 15.89 20.61 2.84
C TRP A 195 16.24 20.67 4.33
N CYS A 196 15.54 19.92 5.18
CA CYS A 196 15.90 19.77 6.59
C CYS A 196 17.34 19.22 6.75
N PHE A 197 17.70 18.21 5.96
CA PHE A 197 19.05 17.66 5.92
C PHE A 197 20.07 18.74 5.54
N ALA A 198 19.86 19.39 4.40
CA ALA A 198 20.81 20.35 3.85
C ALA A 198 20.98 21.59 4.73
N THR A 199 19.88 22.16 5.24
CA THR A 199 19.93 23.27 6.19
C THR A 199 20.72 22.90 7.44
N ASN A 200 20.52 21.70 7.99
CA ASN A 200 21.25 21.28 9.18
C ASN A 200 22.73 21.04 8.91
N VAL A 201 23.09 20.46 7.76
CA VAL A 201 24.49 20.33 7.31
C VAL A 201 25.14 21.71 7.18
N ALA A 202 24.50 22.63 6.45
CA ALA A 202 25.00 23.99 6.22
C ALA A 202 25.21 24.75 7.52
N LEU A 203 24.23 24.77 8.42
CA LEU A 203 24.35 25.42 9.74
C LEU A 203 25.41 24.77 10.62
N THR A 204 25.54 23.44 10.56
CA THR A 204 26.54 22.68 11.32
C THR A 204 27.94 23.06 10.89
N ILE A 205 28.21 23.09 9.58
CA ILE A 205 29.48 23.53 9.02
C ILE A 205 29.71 25.01 9.31
N PHE A 206 28.71 25.87 9.07
CA PHE A 206 28.84 27.31 9.25
C PHE A 206 29.18 27.71 10.68
N ASN A 207 28.41 27.30 11.70
CA ASN A 207 28.75 27.69 13.08
C ASN A 207 30.00 26.95 13.62
N SER A 208 30.54 25.96 12.91
CA SER A 208 31.81 25.37 13.30
C SER A 208 32.98 26.39 13.21
N ARG A 209 32.83 27.49 12.46
CA ARG A 209 33.79 28.61 12.43
C ARG A 209 34.02 29.25 13.80
N LEU A 210 33.05 29.09 14.70
CA LEU A 210 33.08 29.59 16.08
C LEU A 210 33.81 28.64 17.04
N VAL A 211 34.17 27.44 16.59
CA VAL A 211 34.95 26.46 17.35
C VAL A 211 36.42 26.56 16.94
N LYS A 212 37.22 27.19 17.79
CA LYS A 212 38.65 27.48 17.60
C LYS A 212 39.52 26.37 18.19
N VAL A 213 39.33 25.16 17.68
CA VAL A 213 40.07 23.95 18.08
C VAL A 213 40.63 23.30 16.80
N PRO A 214 41.80 22.62 16.85
CA PRO A 214 42.32 21.90 15.69
C PRO A 214 41.31 20.88 15.14
N LYS A 215 41.16 20.85 13.80
CA LYS A 215 40.25 19.95 13.08
C LYS A 215 41.00 19.23 11.96
N PRO A 216 41.66 18.10 12.24
CA PRO A 216 42.54 17.42 11.29
C PRO A 216 41.86 17.06 9.97
N GLN A 217 40.62 16.57 10.04
CA GLN A 217 39.81 16.16 8.89
C GLN A 217 39.00 17.31 8.26
N TRP A 218 39.19 18.57 8.69
CA TRP A 218 38.39 19.71 8.24
C TRP A 218 38.26 19.78 6.72
N HIS A 219 39.31 19.50 5.97
CA HIS A 219 39.30 19.53 4.51
C HIS A 219 38.17 18.70 3.83
N LEU A 220 37.58 17.73 4.54
CA LEU A 220 36.47 16.90 4.07
C LEU A 220 35.09 17.58 4.15
N TRP A 221 34.91 18.68 4.90
CA TRP A 221 33.60 19.34 5.05
C TRP A 221 32.96 19.70 3.69
N LYS A 222 33.80 20.01 2.70
CA LYS A 222 33.40 20.44 1.35
C LYS A 222 32.55 19.37 0.66
N TYR A 223 32.92 18.10 0.79
CA TYR A 223 32.15 16.97 0.25
C TYR A 223 30.71 16.95 0.79
N PHE A 224 30.56 17.17 2.09
CA PHE A 224 29.24 17.18 2.73
C PHE A 224 28.43 18.42 2.39
N ALA A 225 29.06 19.60 2.35
CA ALA A 225 28.40 20.83 1.92
C ALA A 225 27.92 20.76 0.47
N THR A 226 28.80 20.31 -0.44
CA THR A 226 28.46 20.12 -1.86
C THR A 226 27.38 19.07 -2.04
N GLY A 227 27.50 17.92 -1.38
CA GLY A 227 26.50 16.86 -1.47
C GLY A 227 25.10 17.32 -0.98
N ALA A 228 25.06 18.05 0.13
CA ALA A 228 23.83 18.64 0.65
C ALA A 228 23.25 19.72 -0.27
N ALA A 229 24.09 20.59 -0.83
CA ALA A 229 23.67 21.64 -1.76
C ALA A 229 23.12 21.02 -3.05
N ALA A 230 23.79 20.03 -3.62
CA ALA A 230 23.37 19.38 -4.86
C ALA A 230 22.04 18.61 -4.69
N LEU A 231 21.84 17.89 -3.58
CA LEU A 231 20.53 17.29 -3.27
C LEU A 231 19.42 18.36 -3.13
N THR A 232 19.76 19.56 -2.63
CA THR A 232 18.80 20.67 -2.56
C THR A 232 18.47 21.19 -3.96
N VAL A 233 19.49 21.46 -4.79
CA VAL A 233 19.31 21.89 -6.18
C VAL A 233 18.47 20.89 -6.95
N GLY A 234 18.80 19.59 -6.84
CA GLY A 234 18.03 18.52 -7.44
C GLY A 234 16.56 18.53 -7.01
N THR A 235 16.27 18.66 -5.71
CA THR A 235 14.85 18.75 -5.27
C THR A 235 14.14 20.01 -5.75
N VAL A 236 14.82 21.15 -5.84
CA VAL A 236 14.24 22.39 -6.38
C VAL A 236 13.91 22.21 -7.85
N GLN A 237 14.85 21.67 -8.64
CA GLN A 237 14.62 21.33 -10.04
C GLN A 237 13.45 20.34 -10.18
N GLY A 238 13.42 19.28 -9.38
CA GLY A 238 12.34 18.30 -9.36
C GLY A 238 10.96 18.91 -9.08
N VAL A 239 10.87 19.95 -8.24
CA VAL A 239 9.61 20.68 -7.99
C VAL A 239 9.24 21.61 -9.15
N ILE A 240 10.23 22.24 -9.77
CA ILE A 240 10.02 23.15 -10.90
C ILE A 240 9.53 22.37 -12.12
N GLN A 241 10.21 21.28 -12.49
CA GLN A 241 9.90 20.51 -13.71
C GLN A 241 8.50 19.87 -13.69
N VAL A 242 7.96 19.55 -12.51
CA VAL A 242 6.61 18.98 -12.37
C VAL A 242 5.49 20.03 -12.33
N GLN A 243 5.80 21.33 -12.32
CA GLN A 243 4.76 22.36 -12.42
C GLN A 243 4.06 22.26 -13.79
N PRO A 244 2.74 22.45 -13.88
CA PRO A 244 2.04 22.03 -15.09
C PRO A 244 2.44 22.80 -16.35
N ALA A 245 2.88 24.07 -16.26
CA ALA A 245 3.45 24.78 -17.42
C ALA A 245 4.82 24.25 -17.86
N HIS A 246 5.66 23.81 -16.91
CA HIS A 246 6.99 23.28 -17.20
C HIS A 246 6.90 21.82 -17.66
N ALA A 247 6.02 21.03 -17.07
CA ALA A 247 5.74 19.66 -17.50
C ALA A 247 5.14 19.62 -18.93
N ASP A 248 4.25 20.56 -19.26
CA ASP A 248 3.72 20.71 -20.63
C ASP A 248 4.82 21.15 -21.62
N TRP A 249 5.68 22.08 -21.21
CA TRP A 249 6.82 22.48 -22.03
C TRP A 249 7.80 21.34 -22.28
N LEU A 250 8.17 20.58 -21.22
CA LEU A 250 9.05 19.41 -21.32
C LEU A 250 8.45 18.32 -22.19
N TYR A 251 7.14 18.10 -22.08
CA TYR A 251 6.43 17.17 -22.95
C TYR A 251 6.50 17.59 -24.42
N LYS A 252 6.26 18.87 -24.71
CA LYS A 252 6.35 19.42 -26.07
C LYS A 252 7.78 19.41 -26.62
N ALA A 253 8.78 19.54 -25.75
CA ALA A 253 10.19 19.47 -26.13
C ALA A 253 10.62 18.06 -26.55
N GLY A 254 9.83 17.01 -26.28
CA GLY A 254 10.14 15.64 -26.68
C GLY A 254 11.48 15.18 -26.12
N HIS A 255 12.28 14.51 -26.96
CA HIS A 255 13.59 13.97 -26.59
C HIS A 255 14.57 15.06 -26.09
N ALA A 256 14.50 16.28 -26.65
CA ALA A 256 15.30 17.40 -26.16
C ALA A 256 14.97 17.79 -24.70
N GLY A 257 13.74 17.55 -24.26
CA GLY A 257 13.32 17.74 -22.86
C GLY A 257 14.00 16.76 -21.88
N GLU A 258 14.43 15.59 -22.35
CA GLU A 258 15.02 14.53 -21.51
C GLU A 258 16.37 14.95 -20.89
N TRP A 259 17.10 15.83 -21.57
CA TRP A 259 18.31 16.46 -21.03
C TRP A 259 18.05 17.19 -19.71
N ILE A 260 16.86 17.78 -19.56
CA ILE A 260 16.43 18.40 -18.29
C ILE A 260 15.87 17.33 -17.34
N ASP A 261 14.85 16.58 -17.77
CA ASP A 261 14.18 15.55 -16.98
C ASP A 261 14.05 14.25 -17.78
N PRO A 262 14.79 13.17 -17.45
CA PRO A 262 15.40 12.92 -16.15
C PRO A 262 16.91 13.18 -16.03
N ILE A 263 17.63 13.47 -17.12
CA ILE A 263 19.10 13.32 -17.17
C ILE A 263 19.82 14.27 -16.19
N SER A 264 19.67 15.59 -16.35
CA SER A 264 20.35 16.56 -15.48
C SER A 264 19.90 16.44 -14.02
N HIS A 265 18.60 16.21 -13.79
CA HIS A 265 18.01 16.02 -12.46
C HIS A 265 18.60 14.80 -11.74
N ALA A 266 18.75 13.67 -12.43
CA ALA A 266 19.38 12.48 -11.87
C ALA A 266 20.86 12.73 -11.57
N HIS A 267 21.59 13.40 -12.48
CA HIS A 267 23.04 13.64 -12.32
C HIS A 267 23.36 14.53 -11.11
N ILE A 268 22.67 15.66 -10.94
CA ILE A 268 22.93 16.56 -9.79
C ILE A 268 22.66 15.83 -8.46
N ASN A 269 21.63 14.99 -8.39
CA ASN A 269 21.29 14.25 -7.18
C ASN A 269 22.26 13.08 -6.89
N LEU A 270 22.61 12.28 -7.90
CA LEU A 270 23.37 11.03 -7.71
C LEU A 270 24.89 11.25 -7.75
N VAL A 271 25.37 12.02 -8.73
CA VAL A 271 26.79 12.28 -8.90
C VAL A 271 27.23 13.39 -7.96
N THR A 272 26.69 14.60 -8.09
CA THR A 272 27.14 15.72 -7.26
C THR A 272 26.64 15.59 -5.82
N GLY A 273 25.42 15.09 -5.62
CA GLY A 273 24.80 14.89 -4.31
C GLY A 273 25.37 13.68 -3.58
N LEU A 274 24.90 12.50 -3.97
CA LEU A 274 25.12 11.27 -3.22
C LEU A 274 26.57 10.80 -3.26
N THR A 275 27.23 10.82 -4.42
CA THR A 275 28.64 10.37 -4.53
C THR A 275 29.59 11.23 -3.70
N MET A 276 29.35 12.55 -3.61
CA MET A 276 30.12 13.43 -2.72
C MET A 276 29.97 13.02 -1.25
N LEU A 277 28.74 12.72 -0.79
CA LEU A 277 28.50 12.25 0.58
C LEU A 277 29.21 10.91 0.85
N VAL A 278 29.17 9.99 -0.11
CA VAL A 278 29.82 8.68 0.01
C VAL A 278 31.34 8.83 0.04
N ALA A 279 31.92 9.59 -0.88
CA ALA A 279 33.36 9.83 -0.94
C ALA A 279 33.89 10.52 0.32
N GLY A 280 33.20 11.56 0.79
CA GLY A 280 33.54 12.26 2.04
C GLY A 280 33.48 11.33 3.26
N SER A 281 32.45 10.49 3.34
CA SER A 281 32.31 9.49 4.41
C SER A 281 33.39 8.41 4.34
N LEU A 282 33.76 7.97 3.14
CA LEU A 282 34.82 6.99 2.93
C LEU A 282 36.17 7.54 3.38
N PHE A 283 36.56 8.73 2.93
CA PHE A 283 37.83 9.34 3.32
C PHE A 283 37.91 9.64 4.82
N ALA A 284 36.78 9.91 5.47
CA ALA A 284 36.75 10.10 6.92
C ALA A 284 36.90 8.80 7.72
N LEU A 285 36.40 7.68 7.18
CA LEU A 285 36.34 6.39 7.89
C LEU A 285 37.47 5.43 7.52
N VAL A 286 38.13 5.61 6.38
CA VAL A 286 39.08 4.62 5.82
C VAL A 286 40.23 4.29 6.77
N GLY A 287 40.81 5.29 7.45
CA GLY A 287 41.87 5.06 8.43
C GLY A 287 41.38 4.22 9.62
N SER A 288 40.24 4.60 10.20
CA SER A 288 39.62 3.84 11.30
C SER A 288 39.18 2.42 10.92
N ALA A 289 38.97 2.17 9.63
CA ALA A 289 38.62 0.87 9.07
C ALA A 289 39.83 -0.02 8.72
N GLY A 290 41.06 0.44 9.00
CA GLY A 290 42.30 -0.28 8.72
C GLY A 290 42.82 -0.09 7.29
N GLY A 291 42.32 0.90 6.56
CA GLY A 291 42.87 1.34 5.27
C GLY A 291 43.95 2.42 5.43
N VAL A 292 44.56 2.78 4.31
CA VAL A 292 45.57 3.84 4.22
C VAL A 292 44.88 5.15 3.87
N GLU A 293 45.02 6.16 4.72
CA GLU A 293 44.47 7.50 4.47
C GLU A 293 45.19 8.18 3.30
N PRO A 294 44.47 8.63 2.26
CA PRO A 294 45.08 9.41 1.18
C PRO A 294 45.58 10.77 1.68
N SER A 295 46.60 11.31 0.99
CA SER A 295 47.09 12.64 1.33
C SER A 295 46.00 13.70 1.11
N ARG A 296 45.97 14.72 1.97
CA ARG A 296 45.04 15.86 1.84
C ARG A 296 45.09 16.51 0.45
N ARG A 297 46.26 16.56 -0.20
CA ARG A 297 46.40 17.11 -1.57
C ARG A 297 45.62 16.26 -2.58
N LEU A 298 45.74 14.94 -2.50
CA LEU A 298 45.03 14.01 -3.39
C LEU A 298 43.52 14.05 -3.17
N VAL A 299 43.07 14.04 -1.91
CA VAL A 299 41.64 14.17 -1.57
C VAL A 299 41.03 15.47 -2.11
N ASN A 300 41.76 16.59 -2.04
CA ASN A 300 41.29 17.86 -2.62
C ASN A 300 41.26 17.82 -4.16
N ARG A 301 42.24 17.20 -4.81
CA ARG A 301 42.23 17.03 -6.27
C ARG A 301 41.02 16.21 -6.71
N CYS A 302 40.71 15.10 -6.03
CA CYS A 302 39.49 14.32 -6.28
C CYS A 302 38.23 15.17 -6.14
N PHE A 303 38.16 16.00 -5.07
CA PHE A 303 37.01 16.87 -4.84
C PHE A 303 36.78 17.85 -5.99
N TYR A 304 37.81 18.61 -6.36
CA TYR A 304 37.68 19.65 -7.40
C TYR A 304 37.49 19.05 -8.80
N ALA A 305 38.14 17.91 -9.10
CA ALA A 305 37.92 17.19 -10.35
C ALA A 305 36.47 16.71 -10.45
N LEU A 306 35.94 16.07 -9.40
CA LEU A 306 34.57 15.56 -9.38
C LEU A 306 33.54 16.70 -9.43
N LEU A 307 33.77 17.78 -8.67
CA LEU A 307 32.91 18.95 -8.70
C LEU A 307 32.89 19.59 -10.10
N GLY A 308 34.06 19.81 -10.69
CA GLY A 308 34.19 20.42 -12.02
C GLY A 308 33.54 19.58 -13.11
N GLY A 309 33.89 18.28 -13.20
CA GLY A 309 33.33 17.37 -14.20
C GLY A 309 31.81 17.20 -14.05
N SER A 310 31.33 17.04 -12.81
CA SER A 310 29.91 16.87 -12.57
C SER A 310 29.07 18.12 -12.83
N LEU A 311 29.56 19.32 -12.46
CA LEU A 311 28.85 20.57 -12.74
C LEU A 311 28.92 20.95 -14.22
N ALA A 312 30.03 20.65 -14.91
CA ALA A 312 30.12 20.84 -16.35
C ALA A 312 29.07 19.99 -17.08
N PHE A 313 28.95 18.70 -16.73
CA PHE A 313 27.95 17.82 -17.32
C PHE A 313 26.52 18.26 -17.01
N TYR A 314 26.24 18.64 -15.76
CA TYR A 314 24.94 19.18 -15.37
C TYR A 314 24.59 20.48 -16.13
N ALA A 315 25.54 21.40 -16.27
CA ALA A 315 25.32 22.65 -17.00
C ALA A 315 25.12 22.42 -18.50
N VAL A 316 25.88 21.51 -19.11
CA VAL A 316 25.73 21.14 -20.53
C VAL A 316 24.36 20.52 -20.79
N THR A 317 23.95 19.54 -19.99
CA THR A 317 22.63 18.90 -20.16
C THR A 317 21.48 19.89 -19.97
N LEU A 318 21.56 20.79 -18.99
CA LEU A 318 20.58 21.87 -18.88
C LEU A 318 20.60 22.82 -20.10
N TYR A 319 21.78 23.23 -20.56
CA TYR A 319 21.91 24.12 -21.70
C TYR A 319 21.29 23.50 -22.96
N LEU A 320 21.65 22.26 -23.30
CA LEU A 320 21.13 21.57 -24.46
C LEU A 320 19.62 21.39 -24.35
N GLY A 321 19.12 20.95 -23.20
CA GLY A 321 17.69 20.79 -23.01
C GLY A 321 16.89 22.09 -23.14
N PHE A 322 17.40 23.22 -22.65
CA PHE A 322 16.75 24.52 -22.86
C PHE A 322 16.89 25.03 -24.30
N HIS A 323 18.05 24.81 -24.93
CA HIS A 323 18.34 25.30 -26.27
C HIS A 323 17.56 24.51 -27.33
N GLU A 324 17.78 23.19 -27.39
CA GLU A 324 17.12 22.28 -28.33
C GLU A 324 15.63 22.17 -28.03
N GLY A 325 15.24 22.07 -26.75
CA GLY A 325 13.83 22.12 -26.38
C GLY A 325 13.17 23.44 -26.78
N GLY A 326 13.91 24.55 -26.73
CA GLY A 326 13.44 25.84 -27.24
C GLY A 326 13.25 25.85 -28.76
N LEU A 327 14.15 25.22 -29.51
CA LEU A 327 14.02 25.04 -30.96
C LEU A 327 12.80 24.18 -31.31
N VAL A 328 12.57 23.08 -30.60
CA VAL A 328 11.39 22.22 -30.78
C VAL A 328 10.11 22.99 -30.46
N VAL A 329 10.00 23.54 -29.25
CA VAL A 329 8.75 24.15 -28.75
C VAL A 329 8.42 25.46 -29.44
N HIS A 330 9.41 26.31 -29.74
CA HIS A 330 9.17 27.65 -30.28
C HIS A 330 9.35 27.76 -31.79
N ARG A 331 10.10 26.85 -32.43
CA ARG A 331 10.31 26.86 -33.88
C ARG A 331 9.70 25.68 -34.62
N GLY A 332 9.10 24.73 -33.91
CA GLY A 332 8.41 23.59 -34.51
C GLY A 332 9.34 22.59 -35.21
N LEU A 333 10.63 22.59 -34.85
CA LEU A 333 11.60 21.60 -35.30
C LEU A 333 11.31 20.25 -34.62
N THR A 334 11.64 19.13 -35.27
CA THR A 334 11.70 17.85 -34.56
C THR A 334 12.93 17.82 -33.63
N PRO A 335 12.96 16.95 -32.60
CA PRO A 335 14.14 16.81 -31.73
C PRO A 335 15.44 16.55 -32.50
N GLU A 336 15.38 15.73 -33.54
CA GLU A 336 16.53 15.39 -34.39
C GLU A 336 16.98 16.60 -35.19
N GLN A 337 16.04 17.37 -35.76
CA GLN A 337 16.35 18.61 -36.45
C GLN A 337 16.91 19.69 -35.50
N ALA A 338 16.45 19.71 -34.25
CA ALA A 338 16.96 20.63 -33.23
C ALA A 338 18.40 20.27 -32.82
N GLU A 339 18.71 18.98 -32.72
CA GLU A 339 20.07 18.48 -32.48
C GLU A 339 20.99 18.81 -33.66
N GLU A 340 20.57 18.51 -34.90
CA GLU A 340 21.32 18.87 -36.12
C GLU A 340 21.55 20.38 -36.25
N ALA A 341 20.57 21.19 -35.82
CA ALA A 341 20.67 22.64 -35.78
C ALA A 341 21.55 23.17 -34.63
N THR A 342 22.10 22.29 -33.79
CA THR A 342 22.97 22.63 -32.65
C THR A 342 24.39 22.07 -32.89
N PRO A 343 25.25 22.74 -33.69
CA PRO A 343 26.59 22.23 -34.05
C PRO A 343 27.50 21.92 -32.85
N LEU A 344 27.25 22.56 -31.71
CA LEU A 344 28.03 22.38 -30.49
C LEU A 344 27.62 21.14 -29.67
N HIS A 345 26.46 20.54 -29.94
CA HIS A 345 25.92 19.41 -29.17
C HIS A 345 26.95 18.31 -28.90
N PRO A 346 27.55 17.67 -29.94
CA PRO A 346 28.45 16.54 -29.73
C PRO A 346 29.70 16.93 -28.96
N PHE A 347 30.22 18.14 -29.17
CA PHE A 347 31.42 18.63 -28.47
C PHE A 347 31.15 18.94 -27.00
N LEU A 348 29.99 19.51 -26.68
CA LEU A 348 29.61 19.84 -25.31
C LEU A 348 29.38 18.57 -24.47
N ILE A 349 28.60 17.61 -24.99
CA ILE A 349 28.34 16.34 -24.30
C ILE A 349 29.63 15.53 -24.16
N MET A 350 30.41 15.39 -25.23
CA MET A 350 31.67 14.63 -25.19
C MET A 350 32.67 15.26 -24.21
N GLY A 351 32.88 16.58 -24.29
CA GLY A 351 33.83 17.29 -23.43
C GLY A 351 33.46 17.19 -21.94
N ALA A 352 32.19 17.42 -21.61
CA ALA A 352 31.71 17.31 -20.23
C ALA A 352 31.69 15.85 -19.74
N GLY A 353 31.34 14.90 -20.62
CA GLY A 353 31.34 13.47 -20.35
C GLY A 353 32.74 12.95 -20.05
N ILE A 354 33.75 13.30 -20.85
CA ILE A 354 35.16 12.94 -20.63
C ILE A 354 35.67 13.54 -19.31
N ALA A 355 35.35 14.81 -19.03
CA ALA A 355 35.76 15.45 -17.79
C ALA A 355 35.16 14.74 -16.56
N MET A 356 33.87 14.39 -16.61
CA MET A 356 33.20 13.62 -15.57
C MET A 356 33.77 12.21 -15.43
N PHE A 357 34.01 11.52 -16.55
CA PHE A 357 34.62 10.18 -16.58
C PHE A 357 36.01 10.18 -15.93
N ALA A 358 36.90 11.08 -16.35
CA ALA A 358 38.24 11.21 -15.80
C ALA A 358 38.22 11.50 -14.28
N ALA A 359 37.30 12.36 -13.83
CA ALA A 359 37.13 12.66 -12.42
C ALA A 359 36.66 11.45 -11.60
N PHE A 360 35.71 10.67 -12.13
CA PHE A 360 35.24 9.44 -11.49
C PHE A 360 36.35 8.39 -11.42
N TRP A 361 37.09 8.18 -12.49
CA TRP A 361 38.17 7.19 -12.52
C TRP A 361 39.32 7.56 -11.59
N LEU A 362 39.64 8.85 -11.47
CA LEU A 362 40.55 9.34 -10.43
C LEU A 362 40.02 9.00 -9.03
N LEU A 363 38.74 9.28 -8.74
CA LEU A 363 38.13 8.94 -7.46
C LEU A 363 38.21 7.43 -7.16
N LEU A 364 37.81 6.58 -8.12
CA LEU A 364 37.83 5.13 -7.98
C LEU A 364 39.24 4.61 -7.72
N ALA A 365 40.24 5.09 -8.47
CA ALA A 365 41.63 4.70 -8.27
C ALA A 365 42.14 5.06 -6.87
N VAL A 366 41.79 6.24 -6.36
CA VAL A 366 42.17 6.68 -5.01
C VAL A 366 41.47 5.84 -3.94
N ILE A 367 40.17 5.57 -4.10
CA ILE A 367 39.40 4.73 -3.17
C ILE A 367 39.97 3.31 -3.11
N VAL A 368 40.21 2.68 -4.26
CA VAL A 368 40.79 1.33 -4.35
C VAL A 368 42.17 1.28 -3.70
N ARG A 369 43.04 2.25 -4.03
CA ARG A 369 44.39 2.36 -3.45
C ARG A 369 44.34 2.47 -1.92
N SER A 370 43.33 3.15 -1.37
CA SER A 370 43.16 3.33 0.09
C SER A 370 42.89 2.03 0.83
N VAL A 371 42.30 1.03 0.17
CA VAL A 371 41.95 -0.26 0.79
C VAL A 371 42.74 -1.45 0.26
N TRP A 372 43.54 -1.27 -0.81
CA TRP A 372 44.21 -2.36 -1.52
C TRP A 372 45.03 -3.27 -0.61
N ARG A 373 45.82 -2.67 0.28
CA ARG A 373 46.66 -3.37 1.26
C ARG A 373 45.96 -3.64 2.60
N SER A 374 44.70 -3.23 2.75
CA SER A 374 43.96 -3.46 3.99
C SER A 374 43.50 -4.92 4.11
N SER A 375 43.46 -5.43 5.34
CA SER A 375 42.84 -6.72 5.71
C SER A 375 41.45 -6.53 6.34
N GLY A 376 40.95 -5.29 6.40
CA GLY A 376 39.70 -4.92 7.04
C GLY A 376 38.45 -5.38 6.28
N PRO A 377 37.29 -5.47 6.97
CA PRO A 377 36.03 -5.91 6.37
C PRO A 377 35.47 -4.95 5.32
N LEU A 378 36.00 -3.71 5.23
CA LEU A 378 35.60 -2.71 4.26
C LEU A 378 36.12 -3.02 2.84
N ARG A 379 37.29 -3.65 2.71
CA ARG A 379 37.95 -3.94 1.43
C ARG A 379 37.06 -4.64 0.40
N PRO A 380 36.40 -5.77 0.69
CA PRO A 380 35.61 -6.47 -0.34
C PRO A 380 34.44 -5.63 -0.86
N PHE A 381 33.81 -4.81 0.00
CA PHE A 381 32.74 -3.90 -0.41
C PHE A 381 33.26 -2.80 -1.32
N VAL A 382 34.41 -2.23 -0.98
CA VAL A 382 35.03 -1.19 -1.79
C VAL A 382 35.47 -1.73 -3.15
N LEU A 383 36.13 -2.89 -3.20
CA LEU A 383 36.56 -3.47 -4.47
C LEU A 383 35.38 -3.87 -5.36
N ALA A 384 34.36 -4.53 -4.79
CA ALA A 384 33.16 -4.91 -5.55
C ALA A 384 32.40 -3.67 -6.06
N GLY A 385 32.19 -2.67 -5.19
CA GLY A 385 31.49 -1.44 -5.58
C GLY A 385 32.27 -0.62 -6.61
N CYS A 386 33.60 -0.50 -6.45
CA CYS A 386 34.43 0.19 -7.46
C CYS A 386 34.49 -0.57 -8.78
N ALA A 387 34.47 -1.91 -8.79
CA ALA A 387 34.42 -2.68 -10.01
C ALA A 387 33.09 -2.46 -10.77
N ALA A 388 31.95 -2.50 -10.07
CA ALA A 388 30.65 -2.21 -10.66
C ALA A 388 30.56 -0.76 -11.17
N LEU A 389 31.07 0.22 -10.41
CA LEU A 389 31.14 1.62 -10.86
C LEU A 389 32.07 1.80 -12.07
N ALA A 390 33.20 1.11 -12.12
CA ALA A 390 34.11 1.19 -13.26
C ALA A 390 33.44 0.64 -14.53
N LEU A 391 32.77 -0.51 -14.44
CA LEU A 391 32.02 -1.10 -15.55
C LEU A 391 30.86 -0.21 -15.99
N GLY A 392 30.03 0.25 -15.05
CA GLY A 392 28.91 1.13 -15.37
C GLY A 392 29.40 2.44 -15.97
N THR A 393 30.32 3.16 -15.33
CA THR A 393 30.86 4.43 -15.88
C THR A 393 31.60 4.27 -17.21
N LEU A 394 32.09 3.08 -17.56
CA LEU A 394 32.63 2.78 -18.89
C LEU A 394 31.54 2.59 -19.95
N GLN A 395 30.38 2.02 -19.59
CA GLN A 395 29.25 1.90 -20.51
C GLN A 395 28.73 3.27 -20.97
N GLY A 396 28.78 4.31 -20.13
CA GLY A 396 28.30 5.66 -20.46
C GLY A 396 28.92 6.25 -21.75
N PRO A 397 30.26 6.31 -21.87
CA PRO A 397 30.91 6.67 -23.13
C PRO A 397 30.63 5.69 -24.28
N VAL A 398 30.50 4.39 -23.99
CA VAL A 398 30.26 3.37 -25.03
C VAL A 398 28.89 3.57 -25.69
N GLN A 399 27.85 3.84 -24.91
CA GLN A 399 26.50 4.10 -25.44
C GLN A 399 26.39 5.49 -26.08
N ALA A 400 27.35 6.38 -25.87
CA ALA A 400 27.43 7.67 -26.54
C ALA A 400 28.13 7.61 -27.92
N PHE A 401 28.69 6.46 -28.32
CA PHE A 401 29.16 6.29 -29.69
C PHE A 401 27.97 6.32 -30.66
N PRO A 402 28.01 7.10 -31.75
CA PRO A 402 26.87 7.27 -32.66
C PRO A 402 26.25 5.94 -33.12
N ALA A 403 27.08 4.98 -33.51
CA ALA A 403 26.61 3.66 -33.95
C ALA A 403 25.89 2.85 -32.85
N VAL A 404 26.27 3.04 -31.57
CA VAL A 404 25.63 2.35 -30.44
C VAL A 404 24.35 3.08 -30.03
N ASN A 405 24.38 4.41 -29.98
CA ASN A 405 23.21 5.23 -29.68
C ASN A 405 22.09 5.00 -30.71
N GLU A 406 22.42 4.98 -32.01
CA GLU A 406 21.46 4.67 -33.07
C GLU A 406 20.82 3.28 -32.91
N LEU A 407 21.59 2.27 -32.47
CA LEU A 407 21.05 0.93 -32.19
C LEU A 407 20.10 0.92 -30.99
N LEU A 408 20.41 1.70 -29.95
CA LEU A 408 19.54 1.84 -28.77
C LEU A 408 18.22 2.53 -29.16
N ASP A 409 18.30 3.61 -29.94
CA ASP A 409 17.13 4.39 -30.36
C ASP A 409 16.21 3.56 -31.28
N ARG A 410 16.78 2.82 -32.23
CA ARG A 410 16.03 1.86 -33.08
C ARG A 410 15.37 0.74 -32.27
N GLY A 411 15.95 0.37 -31.13
CA GLY A 411 15.41 -0.60 -30.19
C GLY A 411 14.21 -0.10 -29.38
N GLY A 412 13.88 1.19 -29.45
CA GLY A 412 12.79 1.80 -28.70
C GLY A 412 12.88 1.53 -27.19
N GLN A 413 11.76 1.11 -26.59
CA GLN A 413 11.68 0.84 -25.14
C GLN A 413 12.67 -0.22 -24.65
N ALA A 414 13.13 -1.14 -25.50
CA ALA A 414 14.16 -2.11 -25.12
C ALA A 414 15.54 -1.45 -24.99
N GLY A 415 15.84 -0.47 -25.84
CA GLY A 415 17.02 0.39 -25.72
C GLY A 415 17.03 1.17 -24.40
N ASP A 416 15.88 1.74 -24.02
CA ASP A 416 15.72 2.44 -22.72
C ASP A 416 16.02 1.53 -21.52
N VAL A 417 15.69 0.23 -21.61
CA VAL A 417 16.00 -0.74 -20.55
C VAL A 417 17.51 -0.90 -20.41
N ILE A 418 18.26 -0.98 -21.51
CA ILE A 418 19.73 -1.08 -21.48
C ILE A 418 20.36 0.13 -20.78
N VAL A 419 19.86 1.33 -21.09
CA VAL A 419 20.30 2.58 -20.43
C VAL A 419 19.91 2.61 -18.95
N ASN A 420 18.76 2.06 -18.58
CA ASN A 420 18.35 1.96 -17.18
C ASN A 420 19.19 0.93 -16.39
N LEU A 421 19.58 -0.18 -17.03
CA LEU A 421 20.43 -1.22 -16.42
C LEU A 421 21.83 -0.68 -16.07
N HIS A 422 22.39 0.21 -16.90
CA HIS A 422 23.60 0.97 -16.57
C HIS A 422 23.48 1.70 -15.23
N ALA A 423 22.39 2.47 -15.08
CA ALA A 423 22.15 3.25 -13.87
C ALA A 423 21.96 2.34 -12.65
N GLN A 424 21.25 1.22 -12.81
CA GLN A 424 21.07 0.21 -11.76
C GLN A 424 22.40 -0.45 -11.34
N LEU A 425 23.28 -0.78 -12.28
CA LEU A 425 24.62 -1.33 -11.97
C LEU A 425 25.44 -0.33 -11.14
N ASN A 426 25.51 0.93 -11.59
CA ASN A 426 26.23 2.00 -10.89
C ASN A 426 25.67 2.24 -9.48
N MET A 427 24.35 2.23 -9.34
CA MET A 427 23.70 2.57 -8.08
C MET A 427 23.65 1.40 -7.10
N LEU A 428 23.17 0.23 -7.52
CA LEU A 428 22.98 -0.94 -6.65
C LEU A 428 24.25 -1.77 -6.49
N GLY A 429 24.93 -2.06 -7.60
CA GLY A 429 26.18 -2.84 -7.60
C GLY A 429 27.37 -2.00 -7.12
N GLY A 430 27.36 -0.72 -7.46
CA GLY A 430 28.42 0.22 -7.14
C GLY A 430 28.25 0.94 -5.81
N LEU A 431 27.50 2.03 -5.84
CA LEU A 431 27.38 2.99 -4.73
C LEU A 431 26.74 2.37 -3.48
N MET A 432 25.71 1.53 -3.64
CA MET A 432 25.03 0.89 -2.51
C MET A 432 25.93 -0.12 -1.79
N VAL A 433 26.72 -0.90 -2.54
CA VAL A 433 27.69 -1.85 -1.95
C VAL A 433 28.75 -1.08 -1.15
N LEU A 434 29.26 0.03 -1.69
CA LEU A 434 30.15 0.94 -0.95
C LEU A 434 29.51 1.44 0.34
N LEU A 435 28.27 1.95 0.26
CA LEU A 435 27.54 2.46 1.41
C LEU A 435 27.32 1.42 2.50
N ILE A 436 26.93 0.20 2.13
CA ILE A 436 26.76 -0.91 3.07
C ILE A 436 28.09 -1.21 3.79
N GLY A 437 29.21 -1.24 3.06
CA GLY A 437 30.54 -1.40 3.62
C GLY A 437 30.88 -0.29 4.63
N LEU A 438 30.61 0.97 4.29
CA LEU A 438 30.83 2.12 5.17
C LEU A 438 29.95 2.09 6.42
N VAL A 439 28.69 1.66 6.30
CA VAL A 439 27.79 1.48 7.46
C VAL A 439 28.35 0.40 8.40
N PHE A 440 28.83 -0.72 7.86
CA PHE A 440 29.46 -1.74 8.70
C PHE A 440 30.74 -1.24 9.36
N ALA A 441 31.58 -0.46 8.66
CA ALA A 441 32.77 0.15 9.24
C ALA A 441 32.41 1.12 10.37
N ALA A 442 31.43 2.01 10.15
CA ALA A 442 30.99 3.00 11.13
C ALA A 442 30.31 2.37 12.36
N LEU A 443 29.48 1.34 12.17
CA LEU A 443 28.87 0.63 13.30
C LEU A 443 29.90 -0.18 14.09
N ARG A 444 30.90 -0.75 13.41
CA ARG A 444 32.01 -1.45 14.08
C ARG A 444 32.87 -0.50 14.90
N SER A 445 33.18 0.69 14.39
CA SER A 445 33.91 1.70 15.17
C SER A 445 33.10 2.21 16.36
N ALA A 446 31.77 2.19 16.28
CA ALA A 446 30.87 2.45 17.40
C ALA A 446 30.71 1.26 18.39
N GLY A 447 31.49 0.18 18.23
CA GLY A 447 31.53 -0.96 19.13
C GLY A 447 30.54 -2.10 18.82
N ALA A 448 29.91 -2.11 17.64
CA ALA A 448 29.05 -3.22 17.24
C ALA A 448 29.86 -4.41 16.70
N GLU A 449 29.50 -5.63 17.11
CA GLU A 449 30.07 -6.85 16.56
C GLU A 449 29.61 -7.08 15.12
N LEU A 450 30.56 -7.34 14.20
CA LEU A 450 30.28 -7.64 12.79
C LEU A 450 30.55 -9.13 12.49
N PRO A 451 29.51 -9.94 12.25
CA PRO A 451 29.67 -11.32 11.80
C PRO A 451 30.24 -11.39 10.36
N LEU A 452 31.57 -11.55 10.25
CA LEU A 452 32.30 -11.47 8.97
C LEU A 452 31.77 -12.41 7.88
N ARG A 453 31.36 -13.65 8.23
CA ARG A 453 30.77 -14.60 7.26
C ARG A 453 29.51 -14.04 6.60
N ARG A 454 28.64 -13.38 7.37
CA ARG A 454 27.42 -12.76 6.82
C ARG A 454 27.72 -11.49 6.05
N ALA A 455 28.67 -10.70 6.49
CA ALA A 455 29.12 -9.52 5.74
C ALA A 455 29.68 -9.91 4.37
N ARG A 456 30.51 -10.96 4.29
CA ARG A 456 31.00 -11.54 3.03
C ARG A 456 29.87 -12.05 2.14
N PHE A 457 28.86 -12.71 2.73
CA PHE A 457 27.68 -13.12 1.97
C PHE A 457 26.91 -11.92 1.39
N VAL A 458 26.78 -10.81 2.13
CA VAL A 458 26.10 -9.59 1.62
C VAL A 458 26.80 -9.08 0.37
N VAL A 459 28.12 -8.82 0.42
CA VAL A 459 28.84 -8.29 -0.74
C VAL A 459 28.83 -9.27 -1.92
N ALA A 460 28.99 -10.58 -1.65
CA ALA A 460 28.95 -11.59 -2.70
C ALA A 460 27.56 -11.68 -3.36
N ALA A 461 26.49 -11.76 -2.57
CA ALA A 461 25.13 -11.88 -3.08
C ALA A 461 24.65 -10.60 -3.78
N VAL A 462 24.86 -9.42 -3.20
CA VAL A 462 24.48 -8.16 -3.87
C VAL A 462 25.32 -7.96 -5.14
N GLY A 463 26.64 -8.13 -5.07
CA GLY A 463 27.52 -7.95 -6.22
C GLY A 463 27.24 -8.95 -7.35
N ALA A 464 27.19 -10.25 -7.05
CA ALA A 464 26.91 -11.28 -8.06
C ALA A 464 25.48 -11.21 -8.58
N GLY A 465 24.50 -10.93 -7.72
CA GLY A 465 23.10 -10.80 -8.11
C GLY A 465 22.87 -9.61 -9.04
N VAL A 466 23.39 -8.42 -8.70
CA VAL A 466 23.26 -7.23 -9.57
C VAL A 466 24.06 -7.42 -10.86
N GLY A 467 25.27 -7.99 -10.78
CA GLY A 467 26.08 -8.28 -11.97
C GLY A 467 25.38 -9.24 -12.93
N ALA A 468 24.83 -10.35 -12.43
CA ALA A 468 24.05 -11.29 -13.23
C ALA A 468 22.80 -10.62 -13.82
N TYR A 469 22.06 -9.87 -13.01
CA TYR A 469 20.86 -9.14 -13.45
C TYR A 469 21.20 -8.15 -14.58
N TYR A 470 22.31 -7.43 -14.46
CA TYR A 470 22.80 -6.53 -15.49
C TYR A 470 23.18 -7.27 -16.78
N VAL A 471 24.00 -8.32 -16.70
CA VAL A 471 24.47 -9.07 -17.88
C VAL A 471 23.30 -9.70 -18.62
N PHE A 472 22.43 -10.42 -17.90
CA PHE A 472 21.27 -11.06 -18.53
C PHE A 472 20.25 -10.02 -19.01
N GLY A 473 19.99 -8.97 -18.23
CA GLY A 473 19.08 -7.91 -18.64
C GLY A 473 19.54 -7.23 -19.93
N VAL A 474 20.82 -6.89 -20.06
CA VAL A 474 21.37 -6.29 -21.29
C VAL A 474 21.28 -7.28 -22.47
N ALA A 475 21.60 -8.56 -22.24
CA ALA A 475 21.53 -9.58 -23.29
C ALA A 475 20.10 -9.77 -23.83
N PHE A 476 19.11 -9.91 -22.94
CA PHE A 476 17.71 -10.06 -23.35
C PHE A 476 17.16 -8.77 -23.96
N SER A 477 17.44 -7.61 -23.37
CA SER A 477 17.02 -6.31 -23.93
C SER A 477 17.62 -6.05 -25.31
N ALA A 478 18.84 -6.52 -25.58
CA ALA A 478 19.43 -6.42 -26.92
C ALA A 478 18.69 -7.30 -27.95
N LEU A 479 18.26 -8.50 -27.56
CA LEU A 479 17.42 -9.37 -28.40
C LEU A 479 16.02 -8.78 -28.62
N GLU A 480 15.46 -8.13 -27.61
CA GLU A 480 14.20 -7.41 -27.73
C GLU A 480 14.33 -6.21 -28.66
N ALA A 481 15.41 -5.43 -28.52
CA ALA A 481 15.72 -4.28 -29.35
C ALA A 481 15.85 -4.68 -30.83
N ASP A 482 16.50 -5.80 -31.13
CA ASP A 482 16.58 -6.35 -32.50
C ASP A 482 15.19 -6.67 -33.08
N ARG A 483 14.32 -7.30 -32.29
CA ARG A 483 12.93 -7.56 -32.69
C ARG A 483 12.11 -6.30 -32.88
N VAL A 484 12.29 -5.31 -32.02
CA VAL A 484 11.62 -4.00 -32.13
C VAL A 484 12.10 -3.27 -33.38
N ALA A 485 13.40 -3.25 -33.65
CA ALA A 485 13.98 -2.68 -34.87
C ALA A 485 13.47 -3.39 -36.15
N ALA A 486 13.16 -4.69 -36.06
CA ALA A 486 12.53 -5.46 -37.13
C ALA A 486 11.01 -5.24 -37.27
N GLY A 487 10.41 -4.36 -36.46
CA GLY A 487 8.99 -3.97 -36.55
C GLY A 487 8.05 -4.66 -35.56
N ALA A 488 8.56 -5.46 -34.62
CA ALA A 488 7.73 -6.00 -33.53
C ALA A 488 7.38 -4.92 -32.50
N SER A 489 6.22 -5.03 -31.85
CA SER A 489 5.95 -4.21 -30.66
C SER A 489 6.82 -4.66 -29.48
N TYR A 490 7.17 -3.74 -28.58
CA TYR A 490 7.95 -4.08 -27.38
C TYR A 490 7.30 -5.20 -26.57
N ALA A 491 5.98 -5.15 -26.38
CA ALA A 491 5.23 -6.19 -25.69
C ALA A 491 5.34 -7.57 -26.38
N SER A 492 5.31 -7.59 -27.72
CA SER A 492 5.50 -8.83 -28.49
C SER A 492 6.94 -9.34 -28.39
N ALA A 493 7.94 -8.46 -28.34
CA ALA A 493 9.34 -8.83 -28.19
C ALA A 493 9.60 -9.51 -26.84
N VAL A 494 9.11 -8.90 -25.74
CA VAL A 494 9.15 -9.45 -24.38
C VAL A 494 8.42 -10.80 -24.32
N SER A 495 7.16 -10.84 -24.78
CA SER A 495 6.35 -12.08 -24.76
C SER A 495 7.00 -13.22 -25.56
N GLY A 496 7.74 -12.89 -26.62
CA GLY A 496 8.46 -13.88 -27.44
C GLY A 496 9.78 -14.36 -26.83
N LEU A 497 10.27 -13.75 -25.75
CA LEU A 497 11.44 -14.23 -24.98
C LEU A 497 11.04 -14.86 -23.65
N GLU A 498 9.86 -14.57 -23.13
CA GLU A 498 9.33 -15.25 -21.95
C GLU A 498 9.00 -16.74 -22.25
N PRO A 499 9.24 -17.67 -21.29
CA PRO A 499 9.71 -17.46 -19.92
C PRO A 499 11.24 -17.42 -19.76
N TRP A 500 12.02 -17.40 -20.86
CA TRP A 500 13.48 -17.56 -20.81
C TRP A 500 14.18 -16.40 -20.13
N GLU A 501 13.68 -15.18 -20.31
CA GLU A 501 14.19 -14.01 -19.60
C GLU A 501 13.97 -14.17 -18.10
N ALA A 502 12.74 -14.46 -17.66
CA ALA A 502 12.43 -14.66 -16.25
C ALA A 502 13.25 -15.78 -15.61
N LEU A 503 13.59 -16.85 -16.36
CA LEU A 503 14.41 -17.95 -15.88
C LEU A 503 15.82 -17.52 -15.45
N VAL A 504 16.32 -16.37 -15.92
CA VAL A 504 17.63 -15.82 -15.52
C VAL A 504 17.53 -14.55 -14.69
N THR A 505 16.59 -13.64 -15.00
CA THR A 505 16.45 -12.36 -14.29
C THR A 505 15.82 -12.53 -12.91
N VAL A 506 14.85 -13.45 -12.74
CA VAL A 506 14.22 -13.72 -11.44
C VAL A 506 15.21 -14.34 -10.44
N PRO A 507 15.98 -15.40 -10.78
CA PRO A 507 17.02 -15.89 -9.88
C PRO A 507 18.07 -14.84 -9.53
N ALA A 508 18.52 -14.02 -10.49
CA ALA A 508 19.44 -12.93 -10.22
C ALA A 508 18.84 -11.92 -9.21
N ALA A 509 17.57 -11.54 -9.40
CA ALA A 509 16.85 -10.67 -8.47
C ALA A 509 16.64 -11.29 -7.08
N LEU A 510 16.40 -12.60 -6.99
CA LEU A 510 16.32 -13.33 -5.72
C LEU A 510 17.64 -13.35 -4.97
N VAL A 511 18.77 -13.43 -5.68
CA VAL A 511 20.12 -13.33 -5.08
C VAL A 511 20.35 -11.91 -4.52
N VAL A 512 19.94 -10.86 -5.25
CA VAL A 512 19.97 -9.47 -4.73
C VAL A 512 19.10 -9.34 -3.47
N LEU A 513 17.88 -9.88 -3.51
CA LEU A 513 16.96 -9.91 -2.36
C LEU A 513 17.59 -10.63 -1.15
N ALA A 514 18.24 -11.77 -1.35
CA ALA A 514 18.94 -12.49 -0.29
C ALA A 514 20.09 -11.66 0.31
N GLY A 515 20.84 -10.95 -0.54
CA GLY A 515 21.90 -10.03 -0.13
C GLY A 515 21.39 -8.88 0.74
N PHE A 516 20.38 -8.14 0.26
CA PHE A 516 19.78 -7.03 1.01
C PHE A 516 19.01 -7.48 2.24
N TRP A 517 18.38 -8.65 2.22
CA TRP A 517 17.77 -9.26 3.40
C TRP A 517 18.82 -9.56 4.47
N SER A 518 19.97 -10.13 4.07
CA SER A 518 21.09 -10.37 4.99
C SER A 518 21.66 -9.06 5.56
N TYR A 519 21.80 -8.03 4.73
CA TYR A 519 22.16 -6.67 5.18
C TYR A 519 21.17 -6.14 6.22
N SER A 520 19.87 -6.17 5.92
CA SER A 520 18.82 -5.67 6.80
C SER A 520 18.84 -6.35 8.17
N ARG A 521 19.06 -7.67 8.19
CA ARG A 521 19.23 -8.42 9.44
C ARG A 521 20.49 -8.02 10.21
N LEU A 522 21.60 -7.80 9.51
CA LEU A 522 22.84 -7.32 10.12
C LEU A 522 22.67 -5.90 10.69
N ALA A 523 22.09 -4.98 9.93
CA ALA A 523 21.78 -3.63 10.37
C ALA A 523 20.93 -3.64 11.66
N VAL A 524 19.88 -4.47 11.71
CA VAL A 524 19.05 -4.65 12.91
C VAL A 524 19.85 -5.19 14.10
N SER A 525 20.77 -6.14 13.88
CA SER A 525 21.59 -6.70 14.96
C SER A 525 22.67 -5.75 15.46
N MET A 526 23.38 -5.06 14.56
CA MET A 526 24.47 -4.16 14.89
C MET A 526 23.97 -2.87 15.56
N THR A 527 22.73 -2.46 15.26
CA THR A 527 22.09 -1.28 15.88
C THR A 527 21.26 -1.62 17.13
N ALA A 528 21.42 -2.81 17.71
CA ALA A 528 20.61 -3.26 18.85
C ALA A 528 20.70 -2.30 20.05
N ARG A 529 21.92 -1.89 20.42
CA ARG A 529 22.16 -0.93 21.52
C ARG A 529 21.43 0.40 21.30
N GLN A 530 21.69 1.03 20.15
CA GLN A 530 21.07 2.30 19.75
C GLN A 530 19.53 2.22 19.76
N ARG A 531 18.96 1.10 19.28
CA ARG A 531 17.52 0.86 19.29
C ARG A 531 16.95 0.65 20.68
N ASP A 532 17.66 -0.03 21.57
CA ASP A 532 17.20 -0.24 22.94
C ASP A 532 17.23 1.07 23.73
N GLU A 533 18.27 1.88 23.56
CA GLU A 533 18.30 3.27 24.06
C GLU A 533 17.15 4.12 23.48
N GLY A 534 16.90 4.01 22.17
CA GLY A 534 15.77 4.69 21.52
C GLY A 534 14.41 4.25 22.06
N ARG A 535 14.21 2.95 22.33
CA ARG A 535 13.00 2.42 22.97
C ARG A 535 12.82 2.94 24.39
N LEU A 536 13.90 3.00 25.17
CA LEU A 536 13.87 3.58 26.52
C LEU A 536 13.53 5.07 26.46
N ALA A 537 14.10 5.82 25.52
CA ALA A 537 13.81 7.23 25.31
C ALA A 537 12.34 7.45 24.90
N ILE A 538 11.79 6.65 23.98
CA ILE A 538 10.38 6.70 23.58
C ILE A 538 9.47 6.31 24.75
N ALA A 539 9.84 5.30 25.53
CA ALA A 539 9.07 4.90 26.71
C ALA A 539 9.05 5.99 27.79
N ALA A 540 10.11 6.79 27.89
CA ALA A 540 10.19 7.94 28.80
C ALA A 540 9.51 9.20 28.25
N LEU A 541 9.27 9.30 26.94
CA LEU A 541 8.74 10.49 26.26
C LEU A 541 7.40 10.98 26.83
N PRO A 542 6.38 10.11 27.05
CA PRO A 542 5.14 10.54 27.67
C PRO A 542 5.37 11.24 29.01
N GLY A 543 6.31 10.73 29.82
CA GLY A 543 6.68 11.30 31.12
C GLY A 543 7.29 12.71 31.04
N ARG A 544 7.99 13.04 29.95
CA ARG A 544 8.57 14.38 29.73
C ARG A 544 7.54 15.44 29.39
N TYR A 545 6.45 15.06 28.73
CA TYR A 545 5.38 15.97 28.31
C TYR A 545 4.16 15.93 29.22
N THR A 546 4.03 14.91 30.08
CA THR A 546 3.06 14.90 31.16
C THR A 546 3.63 15.65 32.36
N GLY A 547 3.09 16.85 32.64
CA GLY A 547 3.27 17.49 33.93
C GLY A 547 2.75 16.65 35.10
N THR A 548 2.71 17.22 36.30
CA THR A 548 2.17 16.55 37.49
C THR A 548 0.67 16.30 37.36
N ILE A 549 0.28 15.11 36.90
CA ILE A 549 -1.14 14.73 36.78
C ILE A 549 -1.73 14.51 38.19
N PRO A 550 -2.81 15.22 38.59
CA PRO A 550 -3.45 15.06 39.89
C PRO A 550 -3.90 13.62 40.17
N ARG A 551 -3.79 13.15 41.42
CA ARG A 551 -4.22 11.79 41.84
C ARG A 551 -5.67 11.50 41.47
N ARG A 552 -6.57 12.50 41.56
CA ARG A 552 -7.99 12.37 41.18
C ARG A 552 -8.17 11.99 39.71
N VAL A 553 -7.40 12.59 38.80
CA VAL A 553 -7.43 12.28 37.36
C VAL A 553 -6.86 10.89 37.09
N ARG A 554 -5.78 10.51 37.79
CA ARG A 554 -5.16 9.17 37.69
C ARG A 554 -6.06 8.03 38.16
N ARG A 555 -7.01 8.30 39.06
CA ARG A 555 -7.93 7.31 39.65
C ARG A 555 -9.35 7.33 39.07
N ARG A 556 -9.63 8.16 38.05
CA ARG A 556 -10.96 8.21 37.39
C ARG A 556 -11.48 6.83 37.00
N SER A 557 -12.79 6.62 37.12
CA SER A 557 -13.40 5.32 36.81
C SER A 557 -13.29 5.02 35.31
N PRO A 558 -13.05 3.76 34.90
CA PRO A 558 -13.03 3.39 33.48
C PRO A 558 -14.36 3.62 32.78
N ALA A 559 -15.47 3.54 33.52
CA ALA A 559 -16.80 3.84 33.01
C ALA A 559 -16.93 5.32 32.62
N ALA A 560 -16.44 6.24 33.47
CA ALA A 560 -16.43 7.67 33.15
C ALA A 560 -15.53 7.97 31.94
N LEU A 561 -14.36 7.32 31.84
CA LEU A 561 -13.46 7.48 30.69
C LEU A 561 -14.05 6.92 29.38
N ALA A 562 -14.73 5.77 29.45
CA ALA A 562 -15.47 5.19 28.33
C ALA A 562 -16.64 6.10 27.91
N GLY A 563 -17.30 6.75 28.87
CA GLY A 563 -18.35 7.74 28.61
C GLY A 563 -17.88 8.96 27.80
N TYR A 564 -16.61 9.35 27.90
CA TYR A 564 -16.03 10.38 27.01
C TYR A 564 -15.56 9.80 25.68
N GLU A 565 -14.90 8.63 25.69
CA GLU A 565 -14.22 8.08 24.52
C GLU A 565 -15.17 7.47 23.48
N LEU A 566 -16.18 6.71 23.90
CA LEU A 566 -17.09 6.02 22.97
C LEU A 566 -17.94 6.97 22.13
N PRO A 567 -18.70 7.92 22.71
CA PRO A 567 -19.55 8.80 21.91
C PRO A 567 -18.72 9.72 21.01
N LEU A 568 -17.62 10.28 21.51
CA LEU A 568 -16.78 11.17 20.70
C LEU A 568 -15.96 10.40 19.66
N GLY A 569 -15.50 9.20 19.97
CA GLY A 569 -14.91 8.28 18.99
C GLY A 569 -15.89 7.93 17.86
N LEU A 570 -17.17 7.69 18.18
CA LEU A 570 -18.23 7.46 17.19
C LEU A 570 -18.49 8.69 16.31
N MET A 571 -18.20 9.89 16.82
CA MET A 571 -18.25 11.13 16.03
C MET A 571 -16.94 11.42 15.28
N GLY A 572 -15.99 10.49 15.26
CA GLY A 572 -14.71 10.64 14.57
C GLY A 572 -13.63 11.35 15.37
N PHE A 573 -13.84 11.57 16.67
CA PHE A 573 -12.90 12.21 17.60
C PHE A 573 -12.39 11.21 18.67
N PRO A 574 -11.73 10.10 18.29
CA PRO A 574 -11.04 9.26 19.26
C PRO A 574 -9.96 10.09 19.96
N GLY A 575 -9.73 9.86 21.25
CA GLY A 575 -8.70 10.56 22.03
C GLY A 575 -9.22 11.45 23.16
N VAL A 576 -10.50 11.82 23.18
CA VAL A 576 -11.03 12.69 24.24
C VAL A 576 -10.97 12.02 25.62
N GLY A 577 -11.33 10.73 25.70
CA GLY A 577 -11.18 9.96 26.93
C GLY A 577 -9.72 9.79 27.35
N TRP A 578 -8.79 9.76 26.40
CA TRP A 578 -7.35 9.76 26.68
C TRP A 578 -6.89 11.07 27.32
N LEU A 579 -7.41 12.21 26.85
CA LEU A 579 -7.12 13.52 27.41
C LEU A 579 -7.55 13.56 28.88
N PHE A 580 -8.80 13.15 29.13
CA PHE A 580 -9.40 13.12 30.47
C PHE A 580 -8.86 12.03 31.39
N ALA A 581 -8.17 11.02 30.84
CA ALA A 581 -7.42 10.03 31.59
C ALA A 581 -6.00 10.50 31.94
N GLY A 582 -5.58 11.67 31.48
CA GLY A 582 -4.23 12.20 31.67
C GLY A 582 -3.19 11.49 30.79
N PHE A 583 -3.53 11.25 29.53
CA PHE A 583 -2.59 10.81 28.49
C PHE A 583 -2.55 11.86 27.36
N PRO A 584 -2.13 13.11 27.65
CA PRO A 584 -2.25 14.23 26.71
C PRO A 584 -1.55 13.96 25.38
N PHE A 585 -0.36 13.34 25.40
CA PHE A 585 0.36 13.03 24.16
C PHE A 585 -0.41 12.06 23.24
N THR A 586 -0.94 10.97 23.80
CA THR A 586 -1.76 10.02 23.01
C THR A 586 -3.08 10.65 22.57
N ALA A 587 -3.67 11.46 23.44
CA ALA A 587 -4.89 12.21 23.12
C ALA A 587 -4.67 13.15 21.94
N SER A 588 -3.61 13.97 21.94
CA SER A 588 -3.30 14.91 20.85
C SER A 588 -3.15 14.20 19.51
N ILE A 589 -2.46 13.04 19.46
CA ILE A 589 -2.33 12.27 18.21
C ILE A 589 -3.70 11.81 17.72
N LEU A 590 -4.50 11.20 18.60
CA LEU A 590 -5.81 10.66 18.21
C LEU A 590 -6.80 11.77 17.82
N LEU A 591 -6.78 12.90 18.51
CA LEU A 591 -7.63 14.06 18.25
C LEU A 591 -7.26 14.81 16.96
N MET A 592 -6.01 14.70 16.50
CA MET A 592 -5.61 15.21 15.19
C MET A 592 -5.93 14.20 14.08
N ALA A 593 -5.54 12.94 14.27
CA ALA A 593 -5.64 11.92 13.22
C ALA A 593 -7.06 11.43 13.00
N GLY A 594 -7.83 11.24 14.08
CA GLY A 594 -9.18 10.71 14.02
C GLY A 594 -10.11 11.54 13.13
N PRO A 595 -10.26 12.85 13.40
CA PRO A 595 -11.12 13.72 12.60
C PRO A 595 -10.61 13.90 11.17
N ALA A 596 -9.28 13.97 10.98
CA ALA A 596 -8.70 14.03 9.65
C ALA A 596 -9.06 12.79 8.82
N VAL A 597 -9.00 11.59 9.41
CA VAL A 597 -9.39 10.36 8.71
C VAL A 597 -10.90 10.31 8.48
N ALA A 598 -11.69 10.54 9.52
CA ALA A 598 -13.15 10.41 9.49
C ALA A 598 -13.83 11.47 8.61
N TRP A 599 -13.34 12.71 8.62
CA TRP A 599 -14.06 13.85 8.04
C TRP A 599 -13.34 14.54 6.90
N ALA A 600 -12.09 14.18 6.59
CA ALA A 600 -11.40 14.64 5.39
C ALA A 600 -11.05 13.47 4.47
N ILE A 601 -10.24 12.51 4.93
CA ILE A 601 -9.68 11.46 4.05
C ILE A 601 -10.79 10.53 3.54
N ILE A 602 -11.61 9.95 4.42
CA ILE A 602 -12.67 9.02 4.00
C ILE A 602 -13.71 9.75 3.11
N PRO A 603 -14.24 10.94 3.47
CA PRO A 603 -15.15 11.66 2.60
C PRO A 603 -14.53 11.99 1.23
N VAL A 604 -13.27 12.44 1.17
CA VAL A 604 -12.60 12.75 -0.11
C VAL A 604 -12.34 11.48 -0.94
N ALA A 605 -11.96 10.37 -0.30
CA ALA A 605 -11.67 9.13 -1.02
C ALA A 605 -12.94 8.43 -1.53
N PHE A 606 -14.05 8.55 -0.79
CA PHE A 606 -15.28 7.80 -1.03
C PHE A 606 -16.48 8.71 -1.39
N THR A 607 -16.24 9.96 -1.81
CA THR A 607 -17.33 10.89 -2.16
C THR A 607 -18.03 10.47 -3.46
N PRO A 608 -19.38 10.50 -3.51
CA PRO A 608 -20.13 10.26 -4.74
C PRO A 608 -19.93 11.37 -5.78
N TYR A 609 -19.36 12.51 -5.38
CA TYR A 609 -19.01 13.65 -6.23
C TYR A 609 -17.56 13.65 -6.71
N GLY A 610 -16.76 12.64 -6.31
CA GLY A 610 -15.38 12.50 -6.77
C GLY A 610 -15.26 11.42 -7.85
N GLU A 611 -14.32 11.58 -8.77
CA GLU A 611 -14.03 10.64 -9.85
C GLU A 611 -13.09 9.48 -9.43
N GLY A 612 -13.03 9.21 -8.13
CA GLY A 612 -12.09 8.23 -7.57
C GLY A 612 -12.56 6.78 -7.70
N PRO A 613 -11.63 5.81 -7.75
CA PRO A 613 -11.94 4.38 -7.89
C PRO A 613 -12.73 3.81 -6.70
N LEU A 614 -12.77 4.52 -5.56
CA LEU A 614 -13.45 4.11 -4.33
C LEU A 614 -14.86 4.72 -4.19
N ARG A 615 -15.34 5.46 -5.20
CA ARG A 615 -16.67 6.09 -5.24
C ARG A 615 -17.81 5.10 -5.01
N ALA A 616 -17.69 3.89 -5.55
CA ALA A 616 -18.75 2.87 -5.54
C ALA A 616 -19.19 2.47 -4.11
N GLU A 617 -18.26 2.53 -3.14
CA GLU A 617 -18.53 2.20 -1.74
C GLU A 617 -19.23 3.34 -0.99
N GLY A 618 -19.04 4.58 -1.44
CA GLY A 618 -19.66 5.78 -0.87
C GLY A 618 -19.29 6.05 0.60
N TRP A 619 -19.97 7.02 1.22
CA TRP A 619 -19.74 7.39 2.62
C TRP A 619 -20.08 6.28 3.64
N LYS A 620 -20.69 5.17 3.19
CA LYS A 620 -21.09 4.03 4.02
C LYS A 620 -19.90 3.40 4.75
N VAL A 621 -18.67 3.56 4.23
CA VAL A 621 -17.43 3.15 4.91
C VAL A 621 -17.28 3.78 6.30
N LEU A 622 -17.82 4.99 6.52
CA LEU A 622 -17.84 5.63 7.84
C LEU A 622 -18.65 4.85 8.87
N LEU A 623 -19.71 4.13 8.44
CA LEU A 623 -20.53 3.30 9.32
C LEU A 623 -19.74 2.14 9.93
N ALA A 624 -18.67 1.69 9.26
CA ALA A 624 -17.75 0.69 9.79
C ALA A 624 -16.56 1.34 10.53
N TRP A 625 -15.99 2.41 9.98
CA TRP A 625 -14.80 3.07 10.54
C TRP A 625 -15.05 3.72 11.90
N LEU A 626 -16.16 4.44 12.05
CA LEU A 626 -16.45 5.21 13.28
C LEU A 626 -16.63 4.28 14.50
N PRO A 627 -17.45 3.21 14.46
CA PRO A 627 -17.53 2.26 15.57
C PRO A 627 -16.22 1.53 15.83
N LEU A 628 -15.51 1.12 14.77
CA LEU A 628 -14.25 0.39 14.92
C LEU A 628 -13.18 1.25 15.60
N SER A 629 -13.01 2.50 15.15
CA SER A 629 -12.04 3.44 15.74
C SER A 629 -12.38 3.79 17.19
N ALA A 630 -13.66 4.02 17.50
CA ALA A 630 -14.14 4.26 18.87
C ALA A 630 -13.86 3.08 19.82
N LEU A 631 -14.15 1.85 19.36
CA LEU A 631 -13.94 0.63 20.13
C LEU A 631 -12.45 0.35 20.35
N LEU A 632 -11.63 0.50 19.31
CA LEU A 632 -10.19 0.31 19.40
C LEU A 632 -9.56 1.32 20.36
N SER A 633 -9.93 2.60 20.24
CA SER A 633 -9.43 3.65 21.12
C SER A 633 -9.86 3.43 22.58
N SER A 634 -11.14 3.12 22.81
CA SER A 634 -11.68 2.80 24.14
C SER A 634 -11.01 1.58 24.78
N ALA A 635 -10.79 0.52 24.00
CA ALA A 635 -10.12 -0.69 24.49
C ALA A 635 -8.65 -0.42 24.85
N ALA A 636 -7.96 0.39 24.05
CA ALA A 636 -6.58 0.80 24.33
C ALA A 636 -6.49 1.72 25.55
N LEU A 637 -7.43 2.68 25.69
CA LEU A 637 -7.55 3.55 26.85
C LEU A 637 -7.75 2.76 28.14
N TYR A 638 -8.70 1.81 28.12
CA TYR A 638 -8.97 0.93 29.25
C TYR A 638 -7.71 0.15 29.68
N ARG A 639 -6.95 -0.40 28.72
CA ARG A 639 -5.71 -1.13 29.00
C ARG A 639 -4.63 -0.21 29.58
N ALA A 640 -4.43 0.98 29.00
CA ALA A 640 -3.45 1.95 29.46
C ALA A 640 -3.76 2.42 30.89
N HIS A 641 -5.02 2.75 31.16
CA HIS A 641 -5.49 3.19 32.47
C HIS A 641 -5.43 2.08 33.53
N ALA A 642 -5.81 0.85 33.17
CA ALA A 642 -5.67 -0.31 34.06
C ALA A 642 -4.21 -0.59 34.43
N ARG A 643 -3.27 -0.41 33.48
CA ARG A 643 -1.84 -0.54 33.76
C ARG A 643 -1.33 0.56 34.69
N ARG A 644 -1.76 1.81 34.50
CA ARG A 644 -1.40 2.95 35.36
C ARG A 644 -1.90 2.76 36.79
N ARG A 645 -3.16 2.34 36.98
CA ARG A 645 -3.70 2.08 38.33
C ARG A 645 -2.97 0.96 39.06
N ARG A 646 -2.57 -0.11 38.36
CA ARG A 646 -1.73 -1.17 38.95
C ARG A 646 -0.37 -0.70 39.44
N LEU A 647 0.21 0.33 38.81
CA LEU A 647 1.49 0.91 39.21
C LEU A 647 1.34 1.89 40.40
N LEU A 648 0.20 2.57 40.51
CA LEU A 648 -0.06 3.57 41.56
C LEU A 648 -0.63 2.97 42.84
N ASP A 649 -1.57 2.03 42.69
CA ASP A 649 -2.40 1.51 43.79
C ASP A 649 -2.00 0.07 44.17
N GLY A 650 -0.95 -0.47 43.53
CA GLY A 650 -0.58 -1.87 43.62
C GLY A 650 -1.58 -2.78 42.87
N PRO A 651 -1.31 -4.10 42.80
CA PRO A 651 -2.29 -5.06 42.33
C PRO A 651 -3.51 -5.10 43.28
N PRO A 652 -4.73 -5.32 42.77
CA PRO A 652 -5.94 -5.32 43.60
C PRO A 652 -5.87 -6.39 44.71
N PRO A 653 -6.44 -6.12 45.90
CA PRO A 653 -6.45 -7.08 47.00
C PRO A 653 -7.21 -8.35 46.56
N GLY A 654 -6.59 -9.52 46.67
CA GLY A 654 -7.20 -10.83 46.36
C GLY A 654 -6.79 -11.49 45.03
N GLY A 655 -5.95 -10.85 44.21
CA GLY A 655 -5.57 -11.36 42.89
C GLY A 655 -4.18 -11.98 42.78
N HIS A 656 -4.01 -13.21 43.31
CA HIS A 656 -2.88 -14.14 43.13
C HIS A 656 -1.58 -13.93 43.91
N ARG A 657 -1.28 -14.96 44.73
CA ARG A 657 0.04 -15.35 45.27
C ARG A 657 1.17 -15.01 44.30
N GLN A 658 2.23 -14.40 44.85
CA GLN A 658 3.50 -14.12 44.16
C GLN A 658 3.95 -15.35 43.33
N ARG A 659 3.73 -15.29 42.02
CA ARG A 659 4.61 -16.02 41.10
C ARG A 659 5.87 -15.20 40.99
N VAL A 660 6.88 -15.57 41.79
CA VAL A 660 8.28 -15.25 41.49
C VAL A 660 8.50 -15.61 40.02
N ARG A 661 8.73 -14.59 39.22
CA ARG A 661 8.78 -14.72 37.77
C ARG A 661 10.13 -15.35 37.43
N LYS A 662 10.19 -16.69 37.33
CA LYS A 662 11.37 -17.40 36.82
C LYS A 662 11.87 -16.71 35.54
N PRO A 663 13.19 -16.47 35.39
CA PRO A 663 13.76 -15.95 34.16
C PRO A 663 13.28 -16.83 33.00
N ARG A 664 12.68 -16.20 31.98
CA ARG A 664 12.21 -16.95 30.81
C ARG A 664 13.41 -17.46 30.03
N THR A 665 13.40 -18.74 29.67
CA THR A 665 14.45 -19.32 28.84
C THR A 665 14.44 -18.70 27.44
N ARG A 666 15.62 -18.64 26.79
CA ARG A 666 15.76 -18.12 25.42
C ARG A 666 14.79 -18.79 24.44
N ALA A 667 14.47 -20.07 24.64
CA ALA A 667 13.53 -20.83 23.83
C ALA A 667 12.09 -20.28 23.88
N GLU A 668 11.58 -19.95 25.07
CA GLU A 668 10.23 -19.40 25.25
C GLU A 668 10.09 -18.00 24.66
N ILE A 669 11.16 -17.20 24.77
CA ILE A 669 11.23 -15.86 24.16
C ILE A 669 11.21 -15.99 22.64
N ARG A 670 11.98 -16.93 22.08
CA ARG A 670 12.05 -17.20 20.64
C ARG A 670 10.73 -17.72 20.08
N ALA A 671 10.05 -18.61 20.81
CA ALA A 671 8.74 -19.15 20.42
C ALA A 671 7.66 -18.06 20.37
N ARG A 672 7.62 -17.17 21.37
CA ARG A 672 6.70 -16.03 21.38
C ARG A 672 7.04 -14.96 20.35
N TYR A 673 8.33 -14.75 20.09
CA TYR A 673 8.78 -13.84 19.04
C TYR A 673 8.39 -14.37 17.66
N LYS A 674 8.60 -15.66 17.39
CA LYS A 674 8.12 -16.34 16.18
C LYS A 674 6.60 -16.28 16.04
N ALA A 675 5.85 -16.49 17.12
CA ALA A 675 4.39 -16.40 17.08
C ALA A 675 3.89 -14.97 16.80
N ARG A 676 4.54 -13.94 17.37
CA ARG A 676 4.21 -12.53 17.11
C ARG A 676 4.58 -12.10 15.70
N ILE A 677 5.73 -12.56 15.20
CA ILE A 677 6.12 -12.35 13.81
C ILE A 677 5.14 -13.07 12.90
N GLY A 678 4.82 -14.34 13.13
CA GLY A 678 3.84 -15.08 12.33
C GLY A 678 2.47 -14.39 12.27
N VAL A 679 2.00 -13.82 13.38
CA VAL A 679 0.75 -13.03 13.40
C VAL A 679 0.91 -11.70 12.64
N ALA A 680 2.02 -10.98 12.82
CA ALA A 680 2.27 -9.73 12.12
C ALA A 680 2.45 -9.94 10.60
N THR A 681 3.23 -10.94 10.22
CA THR A 681 3.44 -11.37 8.83
C THR A 681 2.15 -11.90 8.23
N GLY A 682 1.32 -12.63 8.98
CA GLY A 682 0.00 -13.08 8.51
C GLY A 682 -0.98 -11.92 8.29
N VAL A 683 -1.00 -10.91 9.17
CA VAL A 683 -1.84 -9.71 9.00
C VAL A 683 -1.33 -8.83 7.86
N ILE A 684 -0.01 -8.67 7.73
CA ILE A 684 0.62 -7.91 6.64
C ILE A 684 0.41 -8.64 5.31
N ALA A 685 0.56 -9.96 5.25
CA ALA A 685 0.25 -10.76 4.06
C ALA A 685 -1.24 -10.68 3.73
N LEU A 686 -2.14 -10.73 4.72
CA LEU A 686 -3.58 -10.57 4.49
C LEU A 686 -3.92 -9.16 3.96
N LEU A 687 -3.27 -8.11 4.46
CA LEU A 687 -3.45 -6.74 3.98
C LEU A 687 -2.84 -6.53 2.59
N LEU A 688 -1.67 -7.11 2.32
CA LEU A 688 -0.99 -7.06 1.02
C LEU A 688 -1.68 -7.94 -0.03
N VAL A 689 -2.42 -8.97 0.37
CA VAL A 689 -3.24 -9.80 -0.52
C VAL A 689 -4.66 -9.25 -0.65
N SER A 690 -5.20 -8.46 0.28
CA SER A 690 -6.56 -7.90 0.16
C SER A 690 -6.62 -6.53 -0.52
N LEU A 691 -5.62 -5.66 -0.35
CA LEU A 691 -5.62 -4.33 -0.98
C LEU A 691 -5.46 -4.33 -2.52
N PRO A 692 -4.66 -5.22 -3.14
CA PRO A 692 -4.49 -5.22 -4.60
C PRO A 692 -5.43 -6.18 -5.34
N PHE A 693 -6.00 -7.18 -4.64
CA PHE A 693 -6.71 -8.29 -5.27
C PHE A 693 -8.21 -8.02 -5.43
N VAL A 694 -8.79 -7.16 -4.58
CA VAL A 694 -10.21 -6.75 -4.70
C VAL A 694 -10.48 -6.01 -6.01
N PRO A 695 -9.66 -5.03 -6.47
CA PRO A 695 -9.89 -4.38 -7.76
C PRO A 695 -9.52 -5.23 -8.98
N ALA A 696 -8.76 -6.31 -8.80
CA ALA A 696 -8.34 -7.21 -9.88
C ALA A 696 -9.36 -8.34 -10.13
N VAL A 697 -10.08 -8.77 -9.10
CA VAL A 697 -11.13 -9.81 -9.20
C VAL A 697 -12.54 -9.20 -9.35
N ALA A 698 -12.77 -7.96 -8.90
CA ALA A 698 -14.08 -7.31 -9.00
C ALA A 698 -14.47 -6.80 -10.41
N GLY A 699 -13.60 -6.91 -11.41
CA GLY A 699 -13.93 -6.52 -12.79
C GLY A 699 -14.39 -5.06 -12.96
N VAL A 700 -14.04 -4.17 -12.03
CA VAL A 700 -14.43 -2.76 -12.10
C VAL A 700 -13.52 -2.05 -13.11
N GLY A 701 -14.12 -1.70 -14.25
CA GLY A 701 -13.58 -0.73 -15.20
C GLY A 701 -13.10 -1.25 -16.56
N GLY A 702 -13.54 -2.43 -17.01
CA GLY A 702 -12.99 -3.01 -18.25
C GLY A 702 -13.91 -3.86 -19.12
N GLY A 703 -15.12 -3.40 -19.40
CA GLY A 703 -16.02 -4.07 -20.34
C GLY A 703 -16.33 -3.16 -21.52
N THR A 704 -16.03 -3.61 -22.74
CA THR A 704 -16.77 -3.15 -23.92
C THR A 704 -18.27 -3.33 -23.66
N VAL A 705 -19.11 -2.37 -24.03
CA VAL A 705 -20.56 -2.47 -23.78
C VAL A 705 -21.12 -3.68 -24.54
N ARG A 706 -21.46 -4.74 -23.81
CA ARG A 706 -22.04 -5.97 -24.35
C ARG A 706 -23.55 -5.89 -24.31
N TYR A 707 -24.15 -5.71 -25.48
CA TYR A 707 -25.60 -5.74 -25.62
C TYR A 707 -26.09 -7.19 -25.69
N SER A 708 -27.15 -7.47 -24.94
CA SER A 708 -27.78 -8.79 -24.86
C SER A 708 -29.29 -8.63 -24.74
N TYR A 709 -30.02 -9.66 -25.16
CA TYR A 709 -31.46 -9.70 -24.96
C TYR A 709 -31.79 -9.80 -23.47
N GLN A 710 -32.72 -8.97 -23.02
CA GLN A 710 -33.18 -8.86 -21.65
C GLN A 710 -34.58 -9.46 -21.53
N SER A 711 -34.77 -10.23 -20.47
CA SER A 711 -36.10 -10.67 -20.02
C SER A 711 -36.55 -9.76 -18.88
N PHE A 712 -37.75 -9.20 -18.95
CA PHE A 712 -38.22 -8.23 -17.96
C PHE A 712 -38.63 -8.92 -16.65
N THR A 713 -37.92 -8.62 -15.56
CA THR A 713 -38.30 -8.94 -14.17
C THR A 713 -38.74 -7.66 -13.43
N LYS A 714 -39.32 -7.74 -12.22
CA LYS A 714 -39.73 -6.54 -11.44
C LYS A 714 -38.58 -5.60 -11.08
N GLU A 715 -37.34 -6.07 -11.12
CA GLU A 715 -36.14 -5.36 -10.66
C GLU A 715 -35.35 -4.69 -11.79
N ILE A 716 -35.68 -5.00 -13.05
CA ILE A 716 -35.00 -4.47 -14.23
C ILE A 716 -35.65 -3.14 -14.63
N THR A 717 -35.05 -2.04 -14.18
CA THR A 717 -35.36 -0.66 -14.59
C THR A 717 -34.32 -0.14 -15.59
N GLY A 718 -34.69 0.82 -16.41
CA GLY A 718 -33.85 1.37 -17.48
C GLY A 718 -34.59 1.60 -18.79
N GLN A 719 -33.82 1.94 -19.82
CA GLN A 719 -34.28 2.17 -21.19
C GLN A 719 -33.93 0.97 -22.06
N PHE A 720 -34.89 0.46 -22.82
CA PHE A 720 -34.72 -0.73 -23.64
C PHE A 720 -35.19 -0.47 -25.07
N LEU A 721 -34.43 -0.95 -26.05
CA LEU A 721 -34.86 -1.05 -27.43
C LEU A 721 -35.71 -2.32 -27.61
N GLN A 722 -36.94 -2.16 -28.10
CA GLN A 722 -37.80 -3.26 -28.48
C GLN A 722 -37.47 -3.70 -29.91
N THR A 723 -37.13 -4.99 -30.05
CA THR A 723 -36.83 -5.63 -31.34
C THR A 723 -37.72 -6.86 -31.55
N PRO A 724 -37.82 -7.42 -32.76
CA PRO A 724 -38.60 -8.64 -33.02
C PRO A 724 -38.19 -9.85 -32.17
N LYS A 725 -36.92 -9.93 -31.76
CA LYS A 725 -36.34 -11.06 -31.03
C LYS A 725 -36.35 -10.87 -29.51
N GLY A 726 -36.65 -9.67 -29.01
CA GLY A 726 -36.66 -9.34 -27.59
C GLY A 726 -36.28 -7.90 -27.30
N HIS A 727 -36.14 -7.57 -26.02
CA HIS A 727 -35.74 -6.23 -25.58
C HIS A 727 -34.22 -6.18 -25.37
N VAL A 728 -33.57 -5.11 -25.77
CA VAL A 728 -32.13 -4.90 -25.57
C VAL A 728 -31.97 -3.69 -24.67
N ALA A 729 -31.27 -3.83 -23.54
CA ALA A 729 -30.97 -2.67 -22.69
C ALA A 729 -30.09 -1.69 -23.47
N LEU A 730 -30.53 -0.43 -23.53
CA LEU A 730 -29.68 0.64 -24.00
C LEU A 730 -28.70 1.00 -22.88
N PHE A 731 -27.45 1.27 -23.25
CA PHE A 731 -26.48 1.73 -22.29
C PHE A 731 -26.72 3.22 -22.03
N ALA A 732 -26.87 3.57 -20.76
CA ALA A 732 -27.23 4.91 -20.34
C ALA A 732 -26.02 5.66 -19.81
N TRP A 733 -25.61 6.72 -20.52
CA TRP A 733 -24.59 7.64 -20.05
C TRP A 733 -25.23 8.70 -19.15
N SER A 734 -24.56 9.03 -18.05
CA SER A 734 -25.07 10.03 -17.09
C SER A 734 -24.88 11.47 -17.56
N ASP A 735 -24.05 11.69 -18.58
CA ASP A 735 -23.73 12.98 -19.18
C ASP A 735 -23.73 12.84 -20.71
N PRO A 736 -24.09 13.89 -21.48
CA PRO A 736 -24.00 13.86 -22.93
C PRO A 736 -22.55 13.68 -23.36
N GLN A 737 -22.31 12.84 -24.36
CA GLN A 737 -20.97 12.52 -24.83
C GLN A 737 -20.51 13.56 -25.87
N GLU A 738 -19.31 14.11 -25.69
CA GLU A 738 -18.72 15.09 -26.62
C GLU A 738 -18.48 14.50 -28.03
N SER A 739 -18.30 13.19 -28.11
CA SER A 739 -18.22 12.43 -29.36
C SER A 739 -19.15 11.22 -29.32
N TYR A 740 -19.71 10.85 -30.47
CA TYR A 740 -20.66 9.74 -30.55
C TYR A 740 -19.97 8.40 -30.16
N PRO A 741 -20.48 7.64 -29.16
CA PRO A 741 -19.81 6.45 -28.67
C PRO A 741 -19.59 5.39 -29.76
N HIS A 742 -18.35 4.92 -29.91
CA HIS A 742 -18.00 3.94 -30.95
C HIS A 742 -18.64 2.55 -30.71
N ASP A 743 -19.00 2.26 -29.46
CA ASP A 743 -19.69 1.05 -29.00
C ASP A 743 -21.19 1.29 -28.75
N ALA A 744 -21.77 2.37 -29.29
CA ALA A 744 -23.21 2.53 -29.36
C ALA A 744 -23.87 1.36 -30.12
N LEU A 745 -25.08 0.99 -29.71
CA LEU A 745 -25.81 -0.13 -30.30
C LEU A 745 -26.08 0.10 -31.80
N LYS A 746 -25.55 -0.76 -32.67
CA LYS A 746 -25.78 -0.73 -34.13
C LYS A 746 -26.88 -1.71 -34.50
N VAL A 747 -27.99 -1.21 -35.04
CA VAL A 747 -29.19 -2.00 -35.36
C VAL A 747 -29.73 -1.67 -36.75
N ALA A 748 -30.40 -2.64 -37.40
CA ALA A 748 -31.07 -2.37 -38.66
C ALA A 748 -32.37 -1.60 -38.42
N ALA A 749 -32.77 -0.75 -39.38
CA ALA A 749 -33.99 0.07 -39.27
C ALA A 749 -35.26 -0.76 -38.99
N GLN A 750 -35.34 -1.95 -39.58
CA GLN A 750 -36.44 -2.89 -39.40
C GLN A 750 -36.51 -3.52 -37.99
N ASP A 751 -35.41 -3.50 -37.24
CA ASP A 751 -35.34 -4.10 -35.90
C ASP A 751 -35.72 -3.09 -34.79
N VAL A 752 -35.97 -1.82 -35.13
CA VAL A 752 -36.37 -0.77 -34.18
C VAL A 752 -37.90 -0.65 -34.13
N HIS A 753 -38.54 -1.45 -33.26
CA HIS A 753 -40.00 -1.42 -33.10
C HIS A 753 -40.48 -0.33 -32.13
N GLY A 754 -39.65 0.01 -31.13
CA GLY A 754 -39.96 1.01 -30.12
C GLY A 754 -38.97 1.01 -28.97
N PHE A 755 -39.22 1.86 -27.99
CA PHE A 755 -38.45 2.02 -26.77
C PHE A 755 -39.34 1.71 -25.58
N VAL A 756 -38.89 0.81 -24.70
CA VAL A 756 -39.57 0.49 -23.46
C VAL A 756 -38.79 1.12 -22.32
N ILE A 757 -39.46 1.94 -21.52
CA ILE A 757 -38.93 2.57 -20.31
C ILE A 757 -39.53 1.86 -19.11
N ARG A 758 -38.70 1.40 -18.17
CA ARG A 758 -39.14 0.79 -16.91
C ARG A 758 -38.50 1.51 -15.73
N ALA A 759 -39.30 1.91 -14.75
CA ALA A 759 -38.85 2.64 -13.56
C ALA A 759 -39.83 2.39 -12.40
N SER A 760 -39.45 2.69 -11.16
CA SER A 760 -40.38 2.65 -10.01
C SER A 760 -41.60 3.54 -10.19
N ALA A 761 -41.44 4.65 -10.92
CA ALA A 761 -42.52 5.44 -11.52
C ALA A 761 -42.02 6.02 -12.85
N VAL A 762 -42.75 5.78 -13.96
CA VAL A 762 -42.40 6.38 -15.26
C VAL A 762 -42.88 7.83 -15.33
N ASP A 763 -41.98 8.74 -15.73
CA ASP A 763 -42.24 10.18 -15.82
C ASP A 763 -43.20 10.49 -16.99
N SER A 764 -43.54 11.77 -17.17
CA SER A 764 -44.31 12.25 -18.31
C SER A 764 -43.60 11.90 -19.64
N PRO A 765 -44.36 11.55 -20.71
CA PRO A 765 -43.77 11.21 -22.00
C PRO A 765 -42.82 12.28 -22.58
N ALA A 766 -43.05 13.56 -22.26
CA ALA A 766 -42.22 14.68 -22.70
C ALA A 766 -40.78 14.64 -22.13
N ALA A 767 -40.55 13.88 -21.06
CA ALA A 767 -39.24 13.69 -20.44
C ALA A 767 -38.36 12.67 -21.19
N TYR A 768 -38.87 12.06 -22.26
CA TYR A 768 -38.18 11.09 -23.09
C TYR A 768 -38.19 11.55 -24.54
N GLN A 769 -37.03 11.95 -25.06
CA GLN A 769 -36.90 12.56 -26.39
C GLN A 769 -35.83 11.84 -27.18
N LEU A 770 -36.14 11.50 -28.43
CA LEU A 770 -35.19 10.92 -29.37
C LEU A 770 -34.72 12.00 -30.34
N TYR A 771 -33.42 12.13 -30.56
CA TYR A 771 -32.82 13.09 -31.49
C TYR A 771 -32.12 12.36 -32.64
N ASP A 772 -32.27 12.86 -33.87
CA ASP A 772 -31.46 12.47 -35.03
C ASP A 772 -30.22 13.40 -35.04
N LEU A 773 -29.07 12.85 -34.66
CA LEU A 773 -27.83 13.61 -34.54
C LEU A 773 -27.17 13.92 -35.89
N ASP A 774 -27.52 13.19 -36.94
CA ASP A 774 -26.96 13.39 -38.28
C ASP A 774 -27.67 14.50 -39.05
N ARG A 775 -29.00 14.61 -38.87
CA ARG A 775 -29.82 15.60 -39.59
C ARG A 775 -30.21 16.80 -38.73
N GLY A 776 -30.04 16.70 -37.41
CA GLY A 776 -30.43 17.73 -36.45
C GLY A 776 -31.94 17.78 -36.25
N GLY A 777 -32.38 17.61 -35.00
CA GLY A 777 -33.78 17.73 -34.61
C GLY A 777 -34.32 16.51 -33.87
N SER A 778 -35.46 16.68 -33.22
CA SER A 778 -36.13 15.62 -32.46
C SER A 778 -37.01 14.74 -33.35
N VAL A 779 -36.97 13.43 -33.14
CA VAL A 779 -37.85 12.45 -33.77
C VAL A 779 -39.13 12.32 -32.95
N PRO A 780 -40.33 12.55 -33.54
CA PRO A 780 -41.58 12.47 -32.80
C PRO A 780 -41.88 11.02 -32.38
N LEU A 781 -41.94 10.80 -31.06
CA LEU A 781 -42.35 9.54 -30.44
C LEU A 781 -43.84 9.60 -30.06
N VAL A 782 -44.55 8.48 -30.25
CA VAL A 782 -45.92 8.26 -29.78
C VAL A 782 -45.95 7.23 -28.67
N VAL A 783 -46.74 7.50 -27.62
CA VAL A 783 -46.96 6.55 -26.53
C VAL A 783 -47.86 5.43 -27.04
N ARG A 784 -47.34 4.19 -27.04
CA ARG A 784 -48.08 2.98 -27.43
C ARG A 784 -48.77 2.33 -26.23
N ALA A 785 -48.13 2.35 -25.08
CA ALA A 785 -48.67 1.82 -23.83
C ALA A 785 -48.07 2.57 -22.64
N ARG A 786 -48.87 2.81 -21.58
CA ARG A 786 -48.42 3.46 -20.34
C ARG A 786 -49.04 2.77 -19.14
N GLY A 787 -48.20 2.38 -18.20
CA GLY A 787 -48.56 1.93 -16.85
C GLY A 787 -47.79 2.71 -15.80
N PRO A 788 -47.99 2.42 -14.49
CA PRO A 788 -47.34 3.15 -13.41
C PRO A 788 -45.81 2.99 -13.39
N THR A 789 -45.30 1.83 -13.81
CA THR A 789 -43.87 1.48 -13.74
C THR A 789 -43.24 1.19 -15.11
N GLN A 790 -44.00 1.37 -16.19
CA GLN A 790 -43.55 1.04 -17.55
C GLN A 790 -44.25 1.90 -18.61
N MET A 791 -43.51 2.35 -19.61
CA MET A 791 -44.03 3.11 -20.75
C MET A 791 -43.35 2.65 -22.04
N THR A 792 -44.12 2.47 -23.10
CA THR A 792 -43.61 2.11 -24.43
C THR A 792 -43.82 3.29 -25.39
N LEU A 793 -42.72 3.75 -26.00
CA LEU A 793 -42.67 4.84 -26.97
C LEU A 793 -42.29 4.26 -28.34
N ALA A 794 -42.93 4.69 -29.42
CA ALA A 794 -42.56 4.27 -30.77
C ALA A 794 -42.41 5.49 -31.69
N PRO A 795 -41.44 5.51 -32.61
CA PRO A 795 -41.34 6.59 -33.59
C PRO A 795 -42.55 6.57 -34.54
N ARG A 796 -43.05 7.75 -34.94
CA ARG A 796 -44.20 7.86 -35.86
C ARG A 796 -43.92 7.29 -37.26
N GLN A 797 -42.66 7.31 -37.66
CA GLN A 797 -42.17 6.77 -38.93
C GLN A 797 -40.95 5.89 -38.65
N ALA A 798 -40.67 4.94 -39.53
CA ALA A 798 -39.48 4.10 -39.42
C ALA A 798 -38.20 4.98 -39.40
N LEU A 799 -37.28 4.67 -38.48
CA LEU A 799 -36.03 5.41 -38.38
C LEU A 799 -35.18 5.18 -39.63
N ARG A 800 -34.64 6.26 -40.20
CA ARG A 800 -33.71 6.18 -41.33
C ARG A 800 -32.32 5.80 -40.83
N PRO A 801 -31.43 5.28 -41.68
CA PRO A 801 -30.02 5.11 -41.30
C PRO A 801 -29.42 6.44 -40.81
N GLY A 802 -28.77 6.40 -39.65
CA GLY A 802 -28.21 7.56 -38.95
C GLY A 802 -27.90 7.30 -37.47
N ARG A 803 -27.24 8.27 -36.83
CA ARG A 803 -26.92 8.29 -35.39
C ARG A 803 -28.05 8.94 -34.60
N TYR A 804 -28.49 8.29 -33.52
CA TYR A 804 -29.57 8.76 -32.67
C TYR A 804 -29.18 8.79 -31.19
N GLU A 805 -29.80 9.71 -30.47
CA GLU A 805 -29.65 9.88 -29.02
C GLU A 805 -31.04 9.88 -28.37
N LEU A 806 -31.27 8.95 -27.45
CA LEU A 806 -32.45 8.92 -26.60
C LEU A 806 -32.10 9.58 -25.26
N VAL A 807 -32.67 10.75 -25.01
CA VAL A 807 -32.57 11.45 -23.72
C VAL A 807 -33.74 11.01 -22.86
N ALA A 808 -33.45 10.44 -21.69
CA ALA A 808 -34.44 9.89 -20.78
C ALA A 808 -34.29 10.45 -19.36
N ALA A 809 -35.39 10.63 -18.63
CA ALA A 809 -35.33 11.00 -17.21
C ALA A 809 -34.65 9.89 -16.38
N LYS A 810 -33.74 10.30 -15.48
CA LYS A 810 -32.98 9.44 -14.58
C LYS A 810 -33.75 9.19 -13.28
N GLU A 811 -33.73 7.96 -12.80
CA GLU A 811 -34.40 7.57 -11.55
C GLU A 811 -33.63 8.08 -10.32
N GLY A 812 -34.28 8.91 -9.47
CA GLY A 812 -33.72 9.39 -8.21
C GLY A 812 -34.28 10.74 -7.73
N MET A 813 -34.21 10.98 -6.42
CA MET A 813 -34.79 12.16 -5.73
C MET A 813 -34.19 13.53 -6.12
N PHE A 814 -33.23 13.56 -7.06
CA PHE A 814 -32.42 14.73 -7.40
C PHE A 814 -32.57 15.23 -8.84
N GLY A 815 -33.39 14.57 -9.69
CA GLY A 815 -33.68 15.02 -11.05
C GLY A 815 -32.45 15.08 -11.98
N GLY A 816 -32.32 14.12 -12.90
CA GLY A 816 -31.24 14.09 -13.90
C GLY A 816 -31.69 13.49 -15.21
N ARG A 817 -30.82 13.48 -16.23
CA ARG A 817 -31.08 12.85 -17.53
C ARG A 817 -30.03 11.76 -17.81
N ASN A 818 -30.47 10.71 -18.48
CA ASN A 818 -29.64 9.70 -19.12
C ASN A 818 -29.62 9.99 -20.62
N TYR A 819 -28.49 9.70 -21.25
CA TYR A 819 -28.26 9.86 -22.68
C TYR A 819 -27.91 8.49 -23.24
N ASP A 820 -28.76 7.92 -24.08
CA ASP A 820 -28.56 6.59 -24.65
C ASP A 820 -28.32 6.71 -26.16
N TYR A 821 -27.19 6.20 -26.65
CA TYR A 821 -26.82 6.31 -28.07
C TYR A 821 -27.12 5.02 -28.85
N LEU A 822 -27.72 5.16 -30.03
CA LEU A 822 -27.97 4.04 -30.95
C LEU A 822 -27.81 4.47 -32.42
N GLN A 823 -27.24 3.58 -33.22
CA GLN A 823 -26.99 3.82 -34.63
C GLN A 823 -27.87 2.90 -35.47
N VAL A 824 -28.70 3.49 -36.31
CA VAL A 824 -29.43 2.75 -37.33
C VAL A 824 -28.52 2.63 -38.56
N VAL A 825 -28.14 1.40 -38.90
CA VAL A 825 -27.20 1.15 -39.99
C VAL A 825 -27.91 1.03 -41.35
N LYS A 826 -27.17 1.26 -42.44
CA LYS A 826 -27.67 1.03 -43.81
C LYS A 826 -27.94 -0.48 -44.03
N PRO A 827 -28.89 -0.85 -44.91
CA PRO A 827 -29.09 -2.26 -45.27
C PRO A 827 -27.78 -2.92 -45.71
N GLY A 828 -27.45 -4.08 -45.13
CA GLY A 828 -26.22 -4.83 -45.41
C GLY A 828 -24.99 -4.43 -44.59
N ALA A 829 -25.05 -3.36 -43.78
CA ALA A 829 -23.96 -2.97 -42.89
C ALA A 829 -23.93 -3.83 -41.60
N PRO A 830 -22.76 -4.02 -40.97
CA PRO A 830 -22.64 -4.85 -39.77
C PRO A 830 -23.41 -4.24 -38.58
N VAL A 831 -24.28 -5.05 -37.99
CA VAL A 831 -25.01 -4.76 -36.74
C VAL A 831 -24.23 -5.29 -35.53
N THR A 832 -24.48 -4.73 -34.35
CA THR A 832 -23.81 -5.20 -33.13
C THR A 832 -24.24 -6.64 -32.82
N PRO A 833 -23.30 -7.60 -32.68
CA PRO A 833 -23.64 -8.97 -32.33
C PRO A 833 -24.22 -9.00 -30.90
N LEU A 834 -25.50 -9.34 -30.79
CA LEU A 834 -26.20 -9.47 -29.51
C LEU A 834 -25.90 -10.84 -28.92
N GLY A 835 -25.28 -10.88 -27.75
CA GLY A 835 -25.00 -12.13 -27.05
C GLY A 835 -26.30 -12.80 -26.60
N VAL A 836 -26.48 -14.08 -26.92
CA VAL A 836 -27.34 -14.95 -26.12
C VAL A 836 -26.59 -15.18 -24.82
N ALA A 837 -27.24 -14.99 -23.67
CA ALA A 837 -26.61 -15.21 -22.36
C ALA A 837 -26.09 -16.66 -22.28
N SER A 838 -24.80 -16.87 -22.54
CA SER A 838 -24.15 -18.18 -22.45
C SER A 838 -22.92 -18.09 -21.57
N SER A 839 -22.97 -18.87 -20.49
CA SER A 839 -21.95 -19.06 -19.48
C SER A 839 -20.71 -19.78 -20.02
N LYS A 840 -19.55 -19.52 -19.37
CA LYS A 840 -18.26 -20.23 -19.45
C LYS A 840 -17.40 -19.75 -20.63
N THR A 841 -16.25 -19.09 -20.38
CA THR A 841 -14.95 -19.82 -20.44
C THR A 841 -13.73 -19.22 -19.71
N ALA A 842 -13.82 -18.16 -18.89
CA ALA A 842 -12.61 -17.67 -18.16
C ALA A 842 -12.79 -17.09 -16.72
N PRO A 843 -13.95 -16.54 -16.29
CA PRO A 843 -14.09 -15.98 -14.92
C PRO A 843 -14.31 -17.00 -13.79
N ALA A 844 -14.86 -18.19 -14.09
CA ALA A 844 -15.46 -19.07 -13.08
C ALA A 844 -14.48 -19.70 -12.06
N VAL A 845 -13.18 -19.79 -12.38
CA VAL A 845 -12.19 -20.40 -11.47
C VAL A 845 -11.76 -19.42 -10.38
N ALA A 846 -11.55 -18.15 -10.73
CA ALA A 846 -11.11 -17.12 -9.78
C ALA A 846 -12.19 -16.80 -8.73
N ASP A 847 -13.46 -16.74 -9.16
CA ASP A 847 -14.60 -16.49 -8.28
C ASP A 847 -14.76 -17.59 -7.21
N SER A 848 -14.46 -18.85 -7.58
CA SER A 848 -14.58 -20.03 -6.70
C SER A 848 -13.54 -20.14 -5.58
N LEU A 849 -12.46 -19.37 -5.63
CA LEU A 849 -11.35 -19.49 -4.67
C LEU A 849 -11.74 -19.10 -3.24
N LEU A 850 -12.57 -18.07 -3.08
CA LEU A 850 -13.02 -17.60 -1.76
C LEU A 850 -13.94 -18.61 -1.06
N PRO A 851 -15.04 -19.10 -1.68
CA PRO A 851 -15.89 -20.11 -1.06
C PRO A 851 -15.16 -21.45 -0.88
N LEU A 852 -14.24 -21.83 -1.78
CA LEU A 852 -13.37 -23.00 -1.57
C LEU A 852 -12.45 -22.81 -0.35
N GLY A 853 -11.84 -21.64 -0.19
CA GLY A 853 -11.05 -21.30 0.99
C GLY A 853 -11.87 -21.39 2.28
N ALA A 854 -13.10 -20.85 2.27
CA ALA A 854 -14.00 -20.91 3.41
C ALA A 854 -14.41 -22.35 3.75
N THR A 855 -14.69 -23.17 2.72
CA THR A 855 -14.96 -24.61 2.84
C THR A 855 -13.82 -25.35 3.53
N LEU A 856 -12.57 -25.15 3.08
CA LEU A 856 -11.40 -25.83 3.64
C LEU A 856 -11.18 -25.45 5.11
N VAL A 857 -11.33 -24.16 5.45
CA VAL A 857 -11.19 -23.69 6.84
C VAL A 857 -12.31 -24.26 7.72
N ALA A 858 -13.55 -24.29 7.20
CA ALA A 858 -14.70 -24.87 7.89
C ALA A 858 -14.52 -26.38 8.18
N LEU A 859 -14.10 -27.16 7.17
CA LEU A 859 -13.83 -28.59 7.32
C LEU A 859 -12.70 -28.87 8.31
N LEU A 860 -11.61 -28.11 8.24
CA LEU A 860 -10.52 -28.22 9.19
C LEU A 860 -11.01 -27.95 10.62
N PHE A 861 -11.82 -26.91 10.79
CA PHE A 861 -12.35 -26.54 12.10
C PHE A 861 -13.32 -27.61 12.64
N ALA A 862 -14.25 -28.08 11.80
CA ALA A 862 -15.17 -29.17 12.13
C ALA A 862 -14.41 -30.45 12.52
N GLY A 863 -13.39 -30.83 11.74
CA GLY A 863 -12.56 -32.02 11.99
C GLY A 863 -11.78 -31.93 13.32
N LEU A 864 -11.24 -30.76 13.66
CA LEU A 864 -10.57 -30.54 14.95
C LEU A 864 -11.55 -30.61 16.13
N LEU A 865 -12.77 -30.05 15.99
CA LEU A 865 -13.81 -30.13 17.00
C LEU A 865 -14.32 -31.57 17.17
N ALA A 866 -14.52 -32.31 16.08
CA ALA A 866 -14.90 -33.72 16.11
C ALA A 866 -13.81 -34.61 16.72
N SER A 867 -12.53 -34.37 16.41
CA SER A 867 -11.40 -35.03 17.08
C SER A 867 -11.35 -34.69 18.57
N SER A 868 -11.62 -33.44 18.94
CA SER A 868 -11.73 -33.01 20.34
C SER A 868 -12.92 -33.64 21.07
N PHE A 869 -14.03 -33.86 20.37
CA PHE A 869 -15.21 -34.54 20.88
C PHE A 869 -14.94 -36.03 21.10
N ARG A 870 -14.35 -36.73 20.13
CA ARG A 870 -13.95 -38.15 20.25
C ARG A 870 -13.00 -38.38 21.43
N ARG A 871 -12.07 -37.46 21.68
CA ARG A 871 -11.15 -37.54 22.83
C ARG A 871 -11.82 -37.25 24.18
N ARG A 872 -12.76 -36.31 24.22
CA ARG A 872 -13.51 -35.93 25.44
C ARG A 872 -14.93 -35.48 25.04
N PRO A 873 -15.93 -36.38 25.17
CA PRO A 873 -17.28 -36.12 24.70
C PRO A 873 -17.88 -34.96 25.49
N ALA A 874 -18.38 -33.97 24.76
CA ALA A 874 -19.05 -32.80 25.32
C ALA A 874 -20.01 -32.24 24.27
N GLY A 875 -21.30 -32.12 24.61
CA GLY A 875 -22.37 -31.81 23.67
C GLY A 875 -22.14 -30.53 22.85
N GLN A 876 -21.60 -29.47 23.47
CA GLN A 876 -21.26 -28.23 22.76
C GLN A 876 -20.26 -28.43 21.61
N LYS A 877 -19.30 -29.36 21.75
CA LYS A 877 -18.30 -29.62 20.70
C LYS A 877 -18.92 -30.35 19.51
N ALA A 878 -19.87 -31.25 19.76
CA ALA A 878 -20.61 -31.94 18.72
C ALA A 878 -21.49 -30.95 17.93
N LEU A 879 -22.21 -30.07 18.65
CA LEU A 879 -23.03 -29.03 18.04
C LEU A 879 -22.20 -28.04 17.21
N TRP A 880 -21.04 -27.59 17.71
CA TRP A 880 -20.15 -26.74 16.94
C TRP A 880 -19.52 -27.45 15.74
N ALA A 881 -19.12 -28.72 15.89
CA ALA A 881 -18.59 -29.50 14.78
C ALA A 881 -19.63 -29.65 13.67
N ALA A 882 -20.89 -29.94 14.03
CA ALA A 882 -22.01 -30.04 13.10
C ALA A 882 -22.30 -28.68 12.43
N GLY A 883 -22.26 -27.58 13.18
CA GLY A 883 -22.45 -26.23 12.64
C GLY A 883 -21.39 -25.84 11.60
N PHE A 884 -20.10 -26.10 11.88
CA PHE A 884 -19.03 -25.85 10.90
C PHE A 884 -19.02 -26.84 9.74
N ALA A 885 -19.52 -28.06 9.93
CA ALA A 885 -19.74 -28.99 8.81
C ALA A 885 -20.85 -28.48 7.88
N CYS A 886 -21.96 -27.97 8.42
CA CYS A 886 -23.01 -27.33 7.62
C CYS A 886 -22.49 -26.07 6.90
N PHE A 887 -21.65 -25.27 7.56
CA PHE A 887 -20.99 -24.12 6.93
C PHE A 887 -20.14 -24.57 5.73
N ALA A 888 -19.35 -25.64 5.90
CA ALA A 888 -18.53 -26.20 4.82
C ALA A 888 -19.38 -26.67 3.64
N VAL A 889 -20.51 -27.34 3.89
CA VAL A 889 -21.44 -27.78 2.85
C VAL A 889 -22.01 -26.59 2.09
N ALA A 890 -22.43 -25.54 2.81
CA ALA A 890 -22.96 -24.32 2.18
C ALA A 890 -21.92 -23.65 1.27
N ALA A 891 -20.70 -23.43 1.78
CA ALA A 891 -19.61 -22.83 1.00
C ALA A 891 -19.17 -23.71 -0.18
N ALA A 892 -19.26 -25.04 -0.04
CA ALA A 892 -18.99 -25.97 -1.14
C ALA A 892 -20.07 -25.90 -2.22
N CYS A 893 -21.34 -25.75 -1.84
CA CYS A 893 -22.43 -25.49 -2.78
C CYS A 893 -22.19 -24.18 -3.53
N GLU A 894 -21.81 -23.09 -2.87
CA GLU A 894 -21.50 -21.82 -3.54
C GLU A 894 -20.34 -21.95 -4.53
N ALA A 895 -19.26 -22.63 -4.17
CA ALA A 895 -18.14 -22.91 -5.07
C ALA A 895 -18.59 -23.75 -6.29
N ALA A 896 -19.46 -24.74 -6.07
CA ALA A 896 -20.00 -25.57 -7.14
C ALA A 896 -21.00 -24.79 -8.04
N ALA A 897 -21.80 -23.89 -7.48
CA ALA A 897 -22.68 -23.00 -8.23
C ALA A 897 -21.91 -22.03 -9.12
N GLN A 898 -20.78 -21.52 -8.66
CA GLN A 898 -19.92 -20.63 -9.45
C GLN A 898 -19.31 -21.34 -10.66
N ARG A 899 -19.08 -22.65 -10.55
CA ARG A 899 -18.53 -23.46 -11.65
C ARG A 899 -19.60 -24.00 -12.60
N ALA A 900 -20.73 -24.46 -12.07
CA ALA A 900 -21.72 -25.24 -12.82
C ALA A 900 -23.08 -24.55 -12.98
N GLY A 901 -23.30 -23.41 -12.32
CA GLY A 901 -24.61 -22.76 -12.17
C GLY A 901 -25.41 -23.32 -11.00
N TRP A 902 -26.46 -22.60 -10.59
CA TRP A 902 -27.36 -23.06 -9.53
C TRP A 902 -28.31 -24.12 -10.07
N SER A 903 -28.29 -25.31 -9.46
CA SER A 903 -29.35 -26.32 -9.64
C SER A 903 -30.27 -26.34 -8.42
N GLU A 904 -31.47 -26.91 -8.59
CA GLU A 904 -32.45 -27.00 -7.50
C GLU A 904 -31.87 -27.72 -6.27
N GLY A 905 -31.24 -28.87 -6.47
CA GLY A 905 -30.63 -29.64 -5.37
C GLY A 905 -29.51 -28.88 -4.68
N LEU A 906 -28.71 -28.13 -5.44
CA LEU A 906 -27.57 -27.38 -4.93
C LEU A 906 -28.02 -26.13 -4.17
N PHE A 907 -29.09 -25.46 -4.62
CA PHE A 907 -29.72 -24.36 -3.89
C PHE A 907 -30.41 -24.84 -2.60
N LYS A 908 -31.16 -25.95 -2.64
CA LYS A 908 -31.79 -26.53 -1.44
C LYS A 908 -30.76 -26.96 -0.40
N ALA A 909 -29.65 -27.57 -0.83
CA ALA A 909 -28.56 -27.96 0.04
C ALA A 909 -27.86 -26.74 0.68
N TYR A 910 -27.56 -25.71 -0.12
CA TYR A 910 -27.02 -24.44 0.35
C TYR A 910 -27.95 -23.78 1.39
N TYR A 911 -29.25 -23.70 1.07
CA TYR A 911 -30.24 -23.03 1.90
C TYR A 911 -30.43 -23.75 3.23
N ALA A 912 -30.56 -25.09 3.20
CA ALA A 912 -30.68 -25.89 4.42
C ALA A 912 -29.39 -25.80 5.27
N ALA A 913 -28.22 -26.01 4.67
CA ALA A 913 -26.96 -26.06 5.41
C ALA A 913 -26.56 -24.67 5.94
N GLY A 914 -26.47 -23.66 5.07
CA GLY A 914 -26.00 -22.32 5.39
C GLY A 914 -27.09 -21.42 5.93
N GLY A 915 -28.20 -21.32 5.18
CA GLY A 915 -29.31 -20.41 5.48
C GLY A 915 -30.11 -20.78 6.74
N VAL A 916 -30.10 -22.04 7.16
CA VAL A 916 -30.95 -22.55 8.25
C VAL A 916 -30.14 -23.17 9.39
N LEU A 917 -29.33 -24.22 9.13
CA LEU A 917 -28.79 -25.07 10.18
C LEU A 917 -27.49 -24.55 10.83
N THR A 918 -26.61 -23.93 10.05
CA THR A 918 -25.27 -23.53 10.51
C THR A 918 -25.30 -22.66 11.76
N VAL A 919 -25.96 -21.50 11.70
CA VAL A 919 -25.97 -20.53 12.80
C VAL A 919 -26.74 -21.08 14.00
N ALA A 920 -27.80 -21.85 13.74
CA ALA A 920 -28.59 -22.53 14.75
C ALA A 920 -27.75 -23.51 15.59
N LEU A 921 -26.98 -24.38 14.95
CA LEU A 921 -26.09 -25.35 15.60
C LEU A 921 -24.93 -24.67 16.35
N LEU A 922 -24.37 -23.60 15.77
CA LEU A 922 -23.31 -22.82 16.44
C LEU A 922 -23.84 -22.11 17.70
N GLY A 923 -25.03 -21.52 17.62
CA GLY A 923 -25.73 -20.94 18.75
C GLY A 923 -26.14 -21.99 19.79
N ALA A 924 -26.58 -23.17 19.37
CA ALA A 924 -26.93 -24.28 20.25
C ALA A 924 -25.75 -24.74 21.10
N GLY A 925 -24.55 -24.85 20.52
CA GLY A 925 -23.34 -25.16 21.28
C GLY A 925 -22.97 -24.06 22.28
N SER A 926 -23.35 -22.81 22.01
CA SER A 926 -23.17 -21.68 22.95
C SER A 926 -24.24 -21.71 24.05
N ALA A 927 -25.50 -21.99 23.70
CA ALA A 927 -26.61 -22.19 24.62
C ALA A 927 -26.33 -23.35 25.60
N TRP A 928 -25.69 -24.42 25.11
CA TRP A 928 -25.25 -25.56 25.93
C TRP A 928 -24.35 -25.13 27.11
N LEU A 929 -23.56 -24.06 26.94
CA LEU A 929 -22.69 -23.54 27.98
C LEU A 929 -23.37 -22.52 28.91
N LEU A 930 -24.47 -21.91 28.47
CA LEU A 930 -25.12 -20.79 29.16
C LEU A 930 -26.37 -21.21 29.95
N LEU A 931 -27.08 -22.23 29.48
CA LEU A 931 -28.35 -22.67 30.05
C LEU A 931 -28.18 -23.77 31.10
N LYS A 932 -29.08 -23.77 32.09
CA LYS A 932 -29.21 -24.85 33.08
C LYS A 932 -29.75 -26.11 32.40
N GLN A 933 -29.41 -27.30 32.92
CA GLN A 933 -29.70 -28.60 32.30
C GLN A 933 -31.14 -28.78 31.78
N ARG A 934 -32.17 -28.50 32.58
CA ARG A 934 -33.58 -28.62 32.15
C ARG A 934 -33.94 -27.68 30.99
N ALA A 935 -33.52 -26.42 31.06
CA ALA A 935 -33.78 -25.43 30.02
C ALA A 935 -32.97 -25.72 28.74
N ARG A 936 -31.74 -26.23 28.91
CA ARG A 936 -30.89 -26.69 27.81
C ARG A 936 -31.52 -27.85 27.06
N ASP A 937 -31.94 -28.90 27.77
CA ASP A 937 -32.44 -30.12 27.15
C ASP A 937 -33.78 -29.87 26.44
N PHE A 938 -34.67 -29.07 27.04
CA PHE A 938 -35.91 -28.61 26.40
C PHE A 938 -35.63 -27.77 25.14
N LEU A 939 -34.71 -26.81 25.23
CA LEU A 939 -34.37 -25.93 24.12
C LEU A 939 -33.68 -26.68 22.96
N LEU A 940 -32.82 -27.65 23.27
CA LEU A 940 -32.16 -28.48 22.26
C LEU A 940 -33.12 -29.50 21.63
N GLY A 941 -34.05 -30.04 22.41
CA GLY A 941 -35.15 -30.87 21.89
C GLY A 941 -36.04 -30.09 20.93
N GLY A 942 -36.49 -28.90 21.34
CA GLY A 942 -37.26 -27.99 20.47
C GLY A 942 -36.47 -27.56 19.23
N LEU A 943 -35.17 -27.29 19.37
CA LEU A 943 -34.30 -26.95 18.25
C LEU A 943 -34.15 -28.12 17.27
N LEU A 944 -34.01 -29.35 17.77
CA LEU A 944 -33.92 -30.54 16.91
C LEU A 944 -35.19 -30.72 16.09
N VAL A 945 -36.36 -30.62 16.72
CA VAL A 945 -37.66 -30.69 16.03
C VAL A 945 -37.77 -29.56 14.99
N ALA A 946 -37.39 -28.32 15.35
CA ALA A 946 -37.40 -27.18 14.44
C ALA A 946 -36.44 -27.35 13.26
N MET A 947 -35.25 -27.92 13.48
CA MET A 947 -34.28 -28.19 12.41
C MET A 947 -34.79 -29.27 11.46
N VAL A 948 -35.39 -30.36 11.97
CA VAL A 948 -35.99 -31.42 11.14
C VAL A 948 -37.17 -30.85 10.33
N ALA A 949 -38.05 -30.09 10.97
CA ALA A 949 -39.17 -29.41 10.30
C ALA A 949 -38.68 -28.43 9.22
N ALA A 950 -37.61 -27.68 9.50
CA ALA A 950 -37.03 -26.74 8.54
C ALA A 950 -36.39 -27.45 7.34
N VAL A 951 -35.69 -28.57 7.55
CA VAL A 951 -35.10 -29.37 6.45
C VAL A 951 -36.19 -29.97 5.58
N ILE A 952 -37.24 -30.54 6.19
CA ILE A 952 -38.41 -31.06 5.44
C ILE A 952 -39.09 -29.93 4.67
N ALA A 953 -39.29 -28.77 5.29
CA ALA A 953 -39.89 -27.61 4.64
C ALA A 953 -39.06 -27.12 3.44
N VAL A 954 -37.73 -27.09 3.55
CA VAL A 954 -36.84 -26.71 2.43
C VAL A 954 -36.84 -27.77 1.32
N ALA A 955 -36.88 -29.05 1.69
CA ALA A 955 -36.91 -30.16 0.72
C ALA A 955 -38.21 -30.16 -0.11
N LEU A 956 -39.35 -29.95 0.55
CA LEU A 956 -40.69 -29.95 -0.06
C LEU A 956 -41.05 -28.61 -0.73
N ALA A 957 -40.34 -27.52 -0.42
CA ALA A 957 -40.62 -26.22 -1.01
C ALA A 957 -40.39 -26.24 -2.55
N PRO A 958 -41.36 -25.78 -3.34
CA PRO A 958 -41.19 -25.64 -4.79
C PRO A 958 -40.20 -24.51 -5.09
N VAL A 959 -39.29 -24.75 -6.04
CA VAL A 959 -38.29 -23.75 -6.47
C VAL A 959 -38.77 -23.07 -7.73
N ASP A 960 -38.70 -21.74 -7.75
CA ASP A 960 -39.01 -20.96 -8.93
C ASP A 960 -37.83 -21.03 -9.91
N HIS A 961 -37.95 -21.89 -10.91
CA HIS A 961 -36.94 -22.12 -11.94
C HIS A 961 -36.58 -20.84 -12.72
N GLY A 962 -37.48 -19.85 -12.82
CA GLY A 962 -37.20 -18.57 -13.46
C GLY A 962 -36.23 -17.71 -12.64
N THR A 963 -36.45 -17.62 -11.33
CA THR A 963 -35.53 -16.91 -10.42
C THR A 963 -34.20 -17.66 -10.22
N LEU A 964 -34.21 -18.99 -10.29
CA LEU A 964 -33.02 -19.83 -10.22
C LEU A 964 -32.14 -19.66 -11.47
N ALA A 965 -32.74 -19.63 -12.65
CA ALA A 965 -32.04 -19.41 -13.92
C ALA A 965 -31.53 -17.95 -14.07
N ALA A 966 -32.20 -16.99 -13.44
CA ALA A 966 -31.79 -15.58 -13.41
C ALA A 966 -30.61 -15.30 -12.45
N ALA A 967 -30.32 -16.20 -11.51
CA ALA A 967 -29.20 -16.05 -10.59
C ALA A 967 -27.87 -16.35 -11.30
N SER A 968 -26.93 -15.39 -11.31
CA SER A 968 -25.57 -15.64 -11.81
C SER A 968 -24.86 -16.63 -10.89
N GLY A 969 -23.98 -17.49 -11.42
CA GLY A 969 -23.20 -18.43 -10.60
C GLY A 969 -22.43 -17.74 -9.45
N VAL A 970 -22.12 -16.45 -9.61
CA VAL A 970 -21.41 -15.58 -8.65
C VAL A 970 -22.29 -15.14 -7.47
N ARG A 971 -23.62 -15.25 -7.53
CA ARG A 971 -24.53 -14.80 -6.46
C ARG A 971 -25.52 -15.90 -6.07
N PRO A 972 -25.75 -16.17 -4.78
CA PRO A 972 -26.82 -17.08 -4.37
C PRO A 972 -28.19 -16.53 -4.78
N PRO A 973 -29.14 -17.40 -5.21
CA PRO A 973 -30.49 -16.98 -5.55
C PRO A 973 -31.18 -16.32 -4.35
N ALA A 974 -32.06 -15.35 -4.63
CA ALA A 974 -32.84 -14.69 -3.60
C ALA A 974 -33.71 -15.70 -2.83
N ASN A 975 -34.03 -15.42 -1.56
CA ASN A 975 -34.89 -16.29 -0.75
C ASN A 975 -36.27 -16.54 -1.38
N SER A 976 -36.75 -15.60 -2.21
CA SER A 976 -38.00 -15.73 -2.99
C SER A 976 -37.94 -16.84 -4.05
N ALA A 977 -36.76 -17.33 -4.41
CA ALA A 977 -36.59 -18.47 -5.30
C ALA A 977 -37.10 -19.78 -4.68
N LEU A 978 -37.16 -19.86 -3.35
CA LEU A 978 -37.81 -20.96 -2.64
C LEU A 978 -39.24 -20.51 -2.27
N ARG A 979 -40.24 -21.00 -3.01
CA ARG A 979 -41.64 -20.60 -2.79
C ARG A 979 -42.18 -21.22 -1.49
N GLY A 980 -43.10 -20.50 -0.84
CA GLY A 980 -43.70 -20.89 0.43
C GLY A 980 -43.06 -20.23 1.65
N HIS A 981 -43.27 -20.81 2.84
CA HIS A 981 -42.94 -20.19 4.12
C HIS A 981 -41.61 -20.68 4.74
N ALA A 982 -40.78 -21.39 3.98
CA ALA A 982 -39.53 -21.96 4.50
C ALA A 982 -38.52 -20.91 5.00
N PHE A 983 -38.56 -19.69 4.45
CA PHE A 983 -37.72 -18.58 4.91
C PHE A 983 -38.00 -18.18 6.38
N LEU A 984 -39.20 -18.45 6.91
CA LEU A 984 -39.53 -18.20 8.31
C LEU A 984 -38.66 -19.05 9.25
N TRP A 985 -38.34 -20.28 8.86
CA TRP A 985 -37.42 -21.14 9.60
C TRP A 985 -35.99 -20.58 9.60
N ALA A 986 -35.53 -20.08 8.45
CA ALA A 986 -34.23 -19.41 8.35
C ALA A 986 -34.16 -18.17 9.27
N ILE A 987 -35.22 -17.35 9.32
CA ILE A 987 -35.28 -16.19 10.22
C ILE A 987 -35.25 -16.64 11.69
N ALA A 988 -36.11 -17.57 12.07
CA ALA A 988 -36.23 -18.03 13.46
C ALA A 988 -34.92 -18.66 13.97
N LEU A 989 -34.35 -19.58 13.20
CA LEU A 989 -33.15 -20.33 13.59
C LEU A 989 -31.87 -19.48 13.54
N ASN A 990 -31.74 -18.56 12.58
CA ASN A 990 -30.63 -17.60 12.57
C ASN A 990 -30.74 -16.59 13.71
N SER A 991 -31.95 -16.12 14.05
CA SER A 991 -32.16 -15.19 15.17
C SER A 991 -31.79 -15.84 16.49
N PHE A 992 -32.26 -17.07 16.72
CA PHE A 992 -31.84 -17.91 17.84
C PHE A 992 -30.32 -18.08 17.87
N GLY A 993 -29.73 -18.52 16.76
CA GLY A 993 -28.32 -18.85 16.72
C GLY A 993 -27.42 -17.63 16.94
N THR A 994 -27.78 -16.49 16.36
CA THR A 994 -27.07 -15.20 16.51
C THR A 994 -27.15 -14.70 17.95
N LEU A 995 -28.33 -14.76 18.57
CA LEU A 995 -28.54 -14.35 19.95
C LEU A 995 -27.63 -15.13 20.91
N PHE A 996 -27.55 -16.45 20.78
CA PHE A 996 -26.72 -17.28 21.67
C PHE A 996 -25.23 -17.23 21.32
N LEU A 997 -24.86 -17.12 20.05
CA LEU A 997 -23.46 -17.08 19.63
C LEU A 997 -22.81 -15.72 19.93
N ILE A 998 -23.42 -14.63 19.49
CA ILE A 998 -22.92 -13.26 19.71
C ILE A 998 -23.22 -12.81 21.15
N GLY A 999 -24.47 -12.96 21.59
CA GLY A 999 -24.88 -12.58 22.95
C GLY A 999 -24.16 -13.41 24.02
N GLY A 1000 -23.94 -14.70 23.77
CA GLY A 1000 -23.14 -15.56 24.65
C GLY A 1000 -21.68 -15.13 24.76
N SER A 1001 -21.07 -14.77 23.63
CA SER A 1001 -19.72 -14.23 23.60
C SER A 1001 -19.63 -12.90 24.36
N LEU A 1002 -20.60 -11.99 24.16
CA LEU A 1002 -20.67 -10.71 24.85
C LEU A 1002 -20.86 -10.88 26.37
N LEU A 1003 -21.78 -11.75 26.78
CA LEU A 1003 -22.01 -12.07 28.20
C LEU A 1003 -20.76 -12.64 28.87
N ALA A 1004 -20.03 -13.53 28.18
CA ALA A 1004 -18.78 -14.08 28.69
C ALA A 1004 -17.68 -13.00 28.81
N ILE A 1005 -17.62 -12.04 27.88
CA ILE A 1005 -16.74 -10.87 27.96
C ILE A 1005 -17.10 -9.99 29.17
N LEU A 1006 -18.39 -9.68 29.35
CA LEU A 1006 -18.90 -8.89 30.48
C LEU A 1006 -18.60 -9.57 31.82
N ARG A 1007 -18.74 -10.90 31.90
CA ARG A 1007 -18.37 -11.73 33.07
C ARG A 1007 -16.86 -11.97 33.21
N ARG A 1008 -16.02 -11.36 32.37
CA ARG A 1008 -14.55 -11.48 32.35
C ARG A 1008 -14.03 -12.90 32.14
N GLN A 1009 -14.82 -13.76 31.52
CA GLN A 1009 -14.46 -15.16 31.24
C GLN A 1009 -13.88 -15.29 29.84
N ARG A 1010 -12.65 -15.81 29.75
CA ARG A 1010 -11.96 -16.12 28.47
C ARG A 1010 -12.08 -14.99 27.43
N ILE A 1011 -11.91 -13.74 27.88
CA ILE A 1011 -12.17 -12.51 27.11
C ILE A 1011 -11.57 -12.56 25.71
N ARG A 1012 -10.31 -13.00 25.58
CA ARG A 1012 -9.63 -13.07 24.29
C ARG A 1012 -10.33 -14.03 23.32
N THR A 1013 -10.67 -15.24 23.77
CA THR A 1013 -11.38 -16.24 22.96
C THR A 1013 -12.73 -15.72 22.49
N ASN A 1014 -13.53 -15.15 23.41
CA ASN A 1014 -14.88 -14.69 23.10
C ASN A 1014 -14.89 -13.43 22.22
N VAL A 1015 -13.85 -12.57 22.28
CA VAL A 1015 -13.69 -11.45 21.35
C VAL A 1015 -13.47 -11.94 19.92
N TRP A 1016 -12.61 -12.95 19.70
CA TRP A 1016 -12.38 -13.49 18.36
C TRP A 1016 -13.59 -14.25 17.81
N ILE A 1017 -14.25 -15.07 18.62
CA ILE A 1017 -15.45 -15.82 18.22
C ILE A 1017 -16.61 -14.86 17.94
N GLY A 1018 -16.87 -13.90 18.84
CA GLY A 1018 -17.93 -12.91 18.68
C GLY A 1018 -17.68 -11.97 17.49
N ALA A 1019 -16.44 -11.52 17.27
CA ALA A 1019 -16.10 -10.71 16.10
C ALA A 1019 -16.26 -11.51 14.80
N GLY A 1020 -15.83 -12.78 14.77
CA GLY A 1020 -16.04 -13.65 13.62
C GLY A 1020 -17.52 -13.84 13.29
N ALA A 1021 -18.35 -14.12 14.30
CA ALA A 1021 -19.80 -14.25 14.15
C ALA A 1021 -20.45 -12.97 13.63
N LEU A 1022 -20.03 -11.82 14.14
CA LEU A 1022 -20.55 -10.52 13.72
C LEU A 1022 -20.17 -10.21 12.27
N VAL A 1023 -18.94 -10.52 11.85
CA VAL A 1023 -18.50 -10.32 10.45
C VAL A 1023 -19.35 -11.16 9.49
N VAL A 1024 -19.55 -12.46 9.77
CA VAL A 1024 -20.44 -13.30 8.94
C VAL A 1024 -21.85 -12.72 8.92
N ALA A 1025 -22.43 -12.42 10.08
CA ALA A 1025 -23.80 -11.91 10.18
C ALA A 1025 -24.01 -10.58 9.42
N LEU A 1026 -23.03 -9.67 9.47
CA LEU A 1026 -23.08 -8.40 8.73
C LEU A 1026 -22.91 -8.63 7.23
N SER A 1027 -21.97 -9.48 6.81
CA SER A 1027 -21.74 -9.78 5.40
C SER A 1027 -22.93 -10.46 4.74
N THR A 1028 -23.55 -11.46 5.40
CA THR A 1028 -24.79 -12.09 4.95
C THR A 1028 -26.01 -11.17 5.14
N GLY A 1029 -25.94 -10.17 6.03
CA GLY A 1029 -26.97 -9.15 6.16
C GLY A 1029 -26.97 -8.14 4.99
N MET A 1030 -25.78 -7.77 4.50
CA MET A 1030 -25.61 -6.85 3.37
C MET A 1030 -26.11 -7.42 2.04
N SER A 1031 -26.06 -8.74 1.85
CA SER A 1031 -26.66 -9.38 0.68
C SER A 1031 -28.18 -9.18 0.61
N ARG A 1032 -28.86 -9.11 1.76
CA ARG A 1032 -30.29 -8.80 1.84
C ARG A 1032 -30.63 -7.36 1.46
N ALA A 1033 -29.66 -6.46 1.49
CA ALA A 1033 -29.77 -5.07 1.02
C ALA A 1033 -29.32 -4.89 -0.44
N GLY A 1034 -29.21 -5.98 -1.20
CA GLY A 1034 -28.88 -5.97 -2.63
C GLY A 1034 -27.38 -5.91 -2.97
N THR A 1035 -26.49 -5.95 -1.98
CA THR A 1035 -25.03 -5.85 -2.17
C THR A 1035 -24.34 -7.20 -1.89
N TYR A 1036 -23.88 -7.87 -2.95
CA TYR A 1036 -23.32 -9.23 -2.86
C TYR A 1036 -21.77 -9.27 -2.89
N SER A 1037 -21.11 -8.14 -3.16
CA SER A 1037 -19.66 -8.07 -3.45
C SER A 1037 -18.74 -8.50 -2.30
N PHE A 1038 -19.24 -8.56 -1.06
CA PHE A 1038 -18.43 -8.83 0.14
C PHE A 1038 -18.84 -10.09 0.92
N VAL A 1039 -19.77 -10.90 0.40
CA VAL A 1039 -20.34 -12.05 1.13
C VAL A 1039 -19.26 -13.12 1.36
N TYR A 1040 -18.64 -13.63 0.30
CA TYR A 1040 -17.64 -14.71 0.39
C TYR A 1040 -16.37 -14.29 1.14
N ALA A 1041 -15.93 -13.04 0.97
CA ALA A 1041 -14.80 -12.49 1.71
C ALA A 1041 -15.12 -12.38 3.21
N GLY A 1042 -16.33 -11.90 3.54
CA GLY A 1042 -16.83 -11.83 4.90
C GLY A 1042 -16.94 -13.19 5.59
N GLU A 1043 -17.41 -14.20 4.86
CA GLU A 1043 -17.49 -15.58 5.33
C GLU A 1043 -16.12 -16.18 5.65
N LEU A 1044 -15.16 -16.05 4.73
CA LEU A 1044 -13.79 -16.51 4.93
C LEU A 1044 -13.09 -15.81 6.10
N ILE A 1045 -13.25 -14.48 6.21
CA ILE A 1045 -12.71 -13.70 7.33
C ILE A 1045 -13.38 -14.15 8.63
N GLY A 1046 -14.70 -14.18 8.66
CA GLY A 1046 -15.50 -14.51 9.83
C GLY A 1046 -15.16 -15.90 10.40
N ILE A 1047 -15.10 -16.92 9.55
CA ILE A 1047 -14.74 -18.29 9.98
C ILE A 1047 -13.29 -18.39 10.45
N SER A 1048 -12.37 -17.68 9.80
CA SER A 1048 -10.97 -17.61 10.22
C SER A 1048 -10.82 -16.98 11.61
N LEU A 1049 -11.57 -15.91 11.90
CA LEU A 1049 -11.60 -15.27 13.22
C LEU A 1049 -12.11 -16.23 14.30
N MET A 1050 -13.20 -16.96 14.03
CA MET A 1050 -13.72 -17.97 14.96
C MET A 1050 -12.71 -19.09 15.22
N PHE A 1051 -12.03 -19.59 14.18
CA PHE A 1051 -11.00 -20.62 14.27
C PHE A 1051 -9.82 -20.18 15.17
N PHE A 1052 -9.33 -18.94 14.99
CA PHE A 1052 -8.28 -18.40 15.86
C PHE A 1052 -8.74 -18.28 17.32
N GLY A 1053 -9.99 -17.86 17.54
CA GLY A 1053 -10.61 -17.84 18.87
C GLY A 1053 -10.56 -19.20 19.57
N PHE A 1054 -10.91 -20.27 18.85
CA PHE A 1054 -10.85 -21.65 19.36
C PHE A 1054 -9.44 -22.11 19.71
N ARG A 1055 -8.43 -21.81 18.89
CA ARG A 1055 -7.03 -22.16 19.19
C ARG A 1055 -6.55 -21.56 20.51
N PHE A 1056 -6.97 -20.34 20.85
CA PHE A 1056 -6.66 -19.75 22.15
C PHE A 1056 -7.27 -20.49 23.35
N ALA A 1057 -8.39 -21.20 23.17
CA ALA A 1057 -9.03 -21.98 24.23
C ALA A 1057 -8.36 -23.34 24.48
N SER A 1058 -7.58 -23.86 23.53
CA SER A 1058 -6.97 -25.19 23.56
C SER A 1058 -5.65 -25.30 24.34
N VAL A 1059 -5.15 -24.20 24.93
CA VAL A 1059 -3.92 -24.19 25.74
C VAL A 1059 -4.26 -24.65 27.18
N PRO A 1060 -3.74 -25.79 27.67
CA PRO A 1060 -4.03 -26.28 29.02
C PRO A 1060 -3.48 -25.32 30.09
N LEU A 1061 -4.29 -25.03 31.11
CA LEU A 1061 -3.78 -24.47 32.35
C LEU A 1061 -3.02 -25.59 33.11
N PRO A 1062 -1.81 -25.32 33.65
CA PRO A 1062 -1.11 -26.29 34.49
C PRO A 1062 -1.99 -26.68 35.68
N LYS A 1063 -2.18 -28.00 35.90
CA LYS A 1063 -2.85 -28.52 37.10
C LYS A 1063 -2.11 -28.02 38.34
N ALA A 1064 -2.85 -27.59 39.36
CA ALA A 1064 -2.28 -27.21 40.65
C ALA A 1064 -1.60 -28.42 41.28
N ALA A 1065 -0.34 -28.26 41.69
CA ALA A 1065 0.34 -29.25 42.52
C ALA A 1065 -0.35 -29.32 43.90
N PRO A 1066 -0.41 -30.50 44.54
CA PRO A 1066 -0.86 -30.61 45.93
C PRO A 1066 -0.04 -29.67 46.82
N SER A 1067 -0.69 -29.02 47.78
CA SER A 1067 -0.01 -28.09 48.67
C SER A 1067 0.95 -28.87 49.58
N PRO A 1068 2.23 -28.50 49.69
CA PRO A 1068 3.11 -29.05 50.71
C PRO A 1068 2.66 -28.56 52.10
N SER A 1069 2.64 -29.48 53.06
CA SER A 1069 2.43 -29.22 54.48
C SER A 1069 3.40 -28.16 55.00
N ALA A 1070 2.89 -27.24 55.81
CA ALA A 1070 3.66 -26.13 56.37
C ALA A 1070 4.77 -26.63 57.32
N PRO A 1071 6.00 -26.09 57.26
CA PRO A 1071 7.03 -26.35 58.26
C PRO A 1071 6.85 -25.49 59.53
N PRO A 1072 7.38 -25.91 60.69
CA PRO A 1072 7.15 -25.27 61.99
C PRO A 1072 7.89 -23.94 62.15
N TYR A 1073 7.32 -23.05 62.95
CA TYR A 1073 7.79 -21.72 63.32
C TYR A 1073 9.21 -21.70 63.89
N LEU A 1074 10.03 -20.72 63.45
CA LEU A 1074 11.19 -20.20 64.18
C LEU A 1074 10.83 -18.79 64.68
N MET A 1075 10.72 -18.63 66.00
CA MET A 1075 10.57 -17.36 66.70
C MET A 1075 11.89 -16.57 66.68
N PRO A 1076 11.89 -15.24 66.51
CA PRO A 1076 13.04 -14.39 66.79
C PRO A 1076 13.09 -13.98 68.27
N ALA A 1077 14.31 -13.97 68.82
CA ALA A 1077 14.63 -13.60 70.19
C ALA A 1077 14.54 -12.08 70.44
N GLY A 1078 13.82 -11.71 71.50
CA GLY A 1078 14.21 -10.74 72.53
C GLY A 1078 14.14 -9.24 72.23
N SER A 1079 13.24 -8.52 72.92
CA SER A 1079 13.62 -7.60 74.01
C SER A 1079 12.40 -7.07 74.79
N ALA A 1080 12.66 -6.74 76.06
CA ALA A 1080 11.88 -5.95 77.02
C ALA A 1080 10.91 -6.66 78.00
N THR A 1081 11.51 -7.01 79.15
CA THR A 1081 11.13 -6.63 80.54
C THR A 1081 9.85 -7.16 81.19
N GLN A 1082 10.08 -8.18 82.03
CA GLN A 1082 9.69 -8.35 83.45
C GLN A 1082 8.47 -7.61 84.02
N SER A 1083 7.50 -8.38 84.49
CA SER A 1083 6.88 -8.20 85.82
C SER A 1083 6.50 -9.56 86.45
N ARG A 1084 7.28 -9.93 87.48
CA ARG A 1084 6.98 -10.65 88.75
C ARG A 1084 5.77 -11.60 88.91
N VAL A 1085 6.11 -12.76 89.52
CA VAL A 1085 5.47 -13.45 90.69
C VAL A 1085 4.12 -14.13 90.38
N THR A 1086 3.90 -15.43 90.60
CA THR A 1086 4.32 -16.40 91.64
C THR A 1086 4.50 -17.78 91.03
#